data_AF-A0A960Y8W8-F1
#
_entry.id   AF-A0A960Y8W8-F1
#
_cell.length_a   1.000
_cell.length_b   1.000
_cell.length_c   1.000
_cell.angle_alpha   90.00
_cell.angle_beta   90.00
_cell.angle_gamma   90.00
#
_symmetry.space_group_name_H-M   'P 1'
#
loop_
_entity.id
_entity.type
_entity.pdbx_description
1 polymer ?
#
loop_
_entity_poly.entity_id
_entity_poly.type
_entity_poly.pdbx_seq_one_letter_code
_entity_poly.pdbx_strand_id
1 'polypeptide(L)'
;MALTSKIMDILNSGTNNPRPLVNANLESNVKGLYIIGDLAGAPVIKLAMEHGYRVIETIASKRDVGKADGEIKDVVIIGMGAAGINAALEAKERGLSYVGIEKGRIANTVDQFPEGKWIYAEPDKVPPKGKLWLDGATKEDLLARWHQIIRENELEVNLGEGVETVERRGDFFEITTDQQTYKARYVVLATGQRGNPRHLDVPGEEMEPVYHRLYAPKHYQGEKILVVGGGNSAIEAALTLMEQNEVTLSYRGDAFDRVFKDNKRQLEAAVADGKIEIVLNSHVVEFREGQYDLVVKKDGREEKSTRRFDHAFVLIGADLPVAFLKKMGVLLEGTWMPKRFAFLGLMFLICYFIYGVKAPIWPFNVDFIDQPQEHQIMEQTATHWMDIPGTVVFNEAATFQAIRQYDGEFNYNEPVTLKVHPGDSPPSDLKIAPDTELPRIVYTTNDPINLKEFLTFSFHGRTFSPSFMYSLLYCLVMTVFGAMAMKRWGFDLKDKYQIARFGSLLFFQWFFFFILPEFVFHDWRAYGLVYAWPLFFNTFFDSPTMFYIAWGIVLAGVLIPVFVLFHGKRYCTWICGCGGLAETLGDRWRHYAPKGKASQKWEKMGDVVLILAAGITIAYFFSNTATVLKPGVATARKIYSLGVDLWLVGIIPVTLYPFLGGKVWCRYWCPLAKMMEWLSRFYTKMGWSRFHIYSNDKCITCGECTRYCQVGIDVMNFAVKQETLDNSNSSCIGCGICVTVCPMDTLSFVKPQLEDHTIIPPNEIHEEQPITFAS
;
A
#
# COMPACT_ATOMS: atom_id res chain seq x y z
N MET A 1 -13.36 -25.99 -4.21
CA MET A 1 -12.16 -26.03 -3.35
C MET A 1 -10.89 -25.53 -4.06
N ALA A 2 -10.54 -26.01 -5.26
CA ALA A 2 -9.32 -25.55 -5.97
C ALA A 2 -9.40 -24.10 -6.51
N LEU A 3 -10.57 -23.65 -6.99
CA LEU A 3 -10.75 -22.26 -7.43
C LEU A 3 -10.74 -21.27 -6.24
N THR A 4 -11.32 -21.67 -5.11
CA THR A 4 -11.30 -20.92 -3.86
C THR A 4 -9.91 -20.85 -3.24
N SER A 5 -9.08 -21.91 -3.35
CA SER A 5 -7.68 -21.83 -2.92
C SER A 5 -6.88 -20.89 -3.82
N LYS A 6 -7.00 -20.99 -5.16
CA LYS A 6 -6.30 -20.07 -6.07
C LYS A 6 -6.69 -18.60 -5.87
N ILE A 7 -7.98 -18.32 -5.65
CA ILE A 7 -8.44 -16.96 -5.34
C ILE A 7 -7.92 -16.52 -3.98
N MET A 8 -7.92 -17.39 -2.96
CA MET A 8 -7.34 -17.07 -1.66
C MET A 8 -5.83 -16.88 -1.72
N ASP A 9 -5.09 -17.67 -2.50
CA ASP A 9 -3.65 -17.51 -2.72
C ASP A 9 -3.34 -16.19 -3.43
N ILE A 10 -4.23 -15.74 -4.32
CA ILE A 10 -4.15 -14.44 -4.98
C ILE A 10 -4.50 -13.30 -4.00
N LEU A 11 -5.55 -13.43 -3.20
CA LEU A 11 -5.94 -12.44 -2.18
C LEU A 11 -4.93 -12.38 -1.02
N ASN A 12 -4.25 -13.49 -0.74
CA ASN A 12 -3.21 -13.62 0.29
C ASN A 12 -1.79 -13.39 -0.26
N SER A 13 -1.64 -13.24 -1.60
CA SER A 13 -0.36 -12.94 -2.27
C SER A 13 0.28 -11.63 -1.81
N GLY A 14 -0.45 -10.80 -1.06
CA GLY A 14 -0.01 -9.53 -0.51
C GLY A 14 1.06 -9.63 0.60
N THR A 15 1.23 -10.79 1.26
CA THR A 15 2.20 -10.94 2.35
C THR A 15 2.74 -12.36 2.42
N ASN A 16 3.94 -12.61 1.87
CA ASN A 16 4.65 -13.88 2.10
C ASN A 16 4.98 -14.10 3.60
N ASN A 17 4.80 -13.09 4.46
CA ASN A 17 4.98 -13.19 5.90
C ASN A 17 3.98 -12.23 6.61
N PRO A 18 2.74 -12.66 6.91
CA PRO A 18 1.72 -11.79 7.49
C PRO A 18 2.04 -11.45 8.95
N ARG A 19 2.17 -10.17 9.26
CA ARG A 19 2.49 -9.69 10.61
C ARG A 19 1.27 -9.63 11.53
N PRO A 20 1.44 -9.68 12.85
CA PRO A 20 0.36 -9.41 13.78
C PRO A 20 -0.19 -7.98 13.63
N LEU A 21 -1.52 -7.86 13.75
CA LEU A 21 -2.19 -6.57 13.76
C LEU A 21 -2.03 -5.94 15.15
N VAL A 22 -1.32 -4.82 15.20
CA VAL A 22 -1.12 -4.01 16.40
C VAL A 22 -1.57 -2.57 16.18
N ASN A 23 -1.98 -1.89 17.25
CA ASN A 23 -2.31 -0.47 17.22
C ASN A 23 -1.04 0.40 17.36
N ALA A 24 -1.22 1.73 17.45
CA ALA A 24 -0.09 2.68 17.57
C ALA A 24 0.75 2.51 18.86
N ASN A 25 0.18 1.86 19.89
CA ASN A 25 0.85 1.53 21.14
C ASN A 25 1.39 0.10 21.16
N LEU A 26 1.41 -0.59 20.00
CA LEU A 26 1.86 -1.96 19.84
C LEU A 26 1.01 -3.01 20.58
N GLU A 27 -0.20 -2.64 21.01
CA GLU A 27 -1.17 -3.57 21.58
C GLU A 27 -1.88 -4.33 20.46
N SER A 28 -2.02 -5.64 20.62
CA SER A 28 -2.75 -6.52 19.69
C SER A 28 -4.27 -6.32 19.82
N ASN A 29 -5.05 -7.08 19.05
CA ASN A 29 -6.50 -7.15 19.25
C ASN A 29 -6.91 -7.82 20.58
N VAL A 30 -5.97 -8.48 21.27
CA VAL A 30 -6.19 -9.05 22.59
C VAL A 30 -5.76 -8.01 23.62
N LYS A 31 -6.74 -7.44 24.33
CA LYS A 31 -6.53 -6.36 25.29
C LYS A 31 -5.52 -6.75 26.37
N GLY A 32 -4.46 -5.97 26.51
CA GLY A 32 -3.35 -6.18 27.45
C GLY A 32 -2.19 -7.04 26.91
N LEU A 33 -2.30 -7.58 25.70
CA LEU A 33 -1.22 -8.30 25.02
C LEU A 33 -0.55 -7.37 24.00
N TYR A 34 0.71 -7.01 24.27
CA TYR A 34 1.55 -6.16 23.44
C TYR A 34 2.55 -7.01 22.66
N ILE A 35 2.90 -6.60 21.44
CA ILE A 35 3.85 -7.30 20.58
C ILE A 35 4.92 -6.32 20.15
N ILE A 36 6.19 -6.64 20.39
CA ILE A 36 7.33 -5.74 20.17
C ILE A 36 8.44 -6.38 19.31
N GLY A 37 9.43 -5.56 18.94
CA GLY A 37 10.58 -6.00 18.15
C GLY A 37 10.25 -6.40 16.71
N ASP A 38 11.05 -7.31 16.14
CA ASP A 38 10.97 -7.74 14.74
C ASP A 38 9.58 -8.28 14.36
N LEU A 39 8.92 -8.96 15.30
CA LEU A 39 7.57 -9.48 15.13
C LEU A 39 6.54 -8.37 14.89
N ALA A 40 6.74 -7.18 15.46
CA ALA A 40 5.91 -6.00 15.27
C ALA A 40 6.39 -5.08 14.13
N GLY A 41 7.43 -5.47 13.38
CA GLY A 41 8.01 -4.66 12.31
C GLY A 41 9.11 -3.69 12.75
N ALA A 42 9.80 -3.97 13.86
CA ALA A 42 11.04 -3.31 14.23
C ALA A 42 12.25 -4.26 14.03
N PRO A 43 12.72 -4.42 12.78
CA PRO A 43 13.74 -5.40 12.40
C PRO A 43 15.16 -5.04 12.90
N VAL A 44 15.41 -3.76 13.21
CA VAL A 44 16.71 -3.27 13.68
C VAL A 44 16.72 -3.24 15.21
N ILE A 45 17.86 -3.62 15.81
CA ILE A 45 18.04 -3.71 17.26
C ILE A 45 17.61 -2.41 17.96
N LYS A 46 18.03 -1.25 17.44
CA LYS A 46 17.72 0.06 18.02
C LYS A 46 16.21 0.34 18.07
N LEU A 47 15.49 0.08 16.97
CA LEU A 47 14.03 0.25 16.92
C LEU A 47 13.32 -0.77 17.81
N ALA A 48 13.84 -2.00 17.89
CA ALA A 48 13.30 -3.05 18.73
C ALA A 48 13.42 -2.68 20.22
N MET A 49 14.53 -2.08 20.63
CA MET A 49 14.74 -1.51 21.96
C MET A 49 13.73 -0.39 22.26
N GLU A 50 13.52 0.53 21.32
CA GLU A 50 12.54 1.61 21.48
C GLU A 50 11.12 1.08 21.69
N HIS A 51 10.72 0.03 20.97
CA HIS A 51 9.44 -0.65 21.19
C HIS A 51 9.31 -1.15 22.63
N GLY A 52 10.34 -1.81 23.16
CA GLY A 52 10.37 -2.30 24.54
C GLY A 52 10.17 -1.16 25.56
N TYR A 53 10.92 -0.08 25.41
CA TYR A 53 10.80 1.11 26.25
C TYR A 53 9.37 1.69 26.22
N ARG A 54 8.85 1.97 25.02
CA ARG A 54 7.56 2.66 24.85
C ARG A 54 6.37 1.85 25.35
N VAL A 55 6.41 0.53 25.18
CA VAL A 55 5.33 -0.34 25.66
C VAL A 55 5.29 -0.36 27.18
N ILE A 56 6.44 -0.45 27.83
CA ILE A 56 6.49 -0.43 29.30
C ILE A 56 6.09 0.94 29.85
N GLU A 57 6.52 2.04 29.22
CA GLU A 57 6.02 3.38 29.54
C GLU A 57 4.49 3.47 29.44
N THR A 58 3.91 2.88 28.39
CA THR A 58 2.47 2.82 28.21
C THR A 58 1.78 1.98 29.29
N ILE A 59 2.34 0.82 29.63
CA ILE A 59 1.81 -0.06 30.68
C ILE A 59 1.87 0.66 32.04
N ALA A 60 3.00 1.26 32.40
CA ALA A 60 3.18 1.98 33.65
C ALA A 60 2.20 3.16 33.82
N SER A 61 1.69 3.74 32.72
CA SER A 61 0.66 4.79 32.78
C SER A 61 -0.75 4.30 33.11
N LYS A 62 -0.98 2.97 33.15
CA LYS A 62 -2.30 2.39 33.40
C LYS A 62 -2.63 2.40 34.89
N ARG A 63 -3.91 2.61 35.22
CA ARG A 63 -4.39 2.80 36.61
C ARG A 63 -4.39 1.54 37.47
N ASP A 64 -4.30 0.37 36.85
CA ASP A 64 -4.35 -0.95 37.48
C ASP A 64 -2.96 -1.53 37.77
N VAL A 65 -1.90 -0.83 37.37
CA VAL A 65 -0.50 -1.18 37.61
C VAL A 65 -0.05 -0.73 38.99
N GLY A 66 0.78 -1.53 39.66
CA GLY A 66 1.26 -1.26 41.03
C GLY A 66 0.27 -1.70 42.13
N LYS A 67 -0.80 -2.42 41.76
CA LYS A 67 -1.73 -3.11 42.68
C LYS A 67 -1.46 -4.62 42.67
N ALA A 68 -0.20 -5.01 42.71
CA ALA A 68 0.20 -6.41 42.70
C ALA A 68 -0.04 -7.04 44.08
N ASP A 69 -0.73 -8.18 44.12
CA ASP A 69 -0.96 -8.99 45.34
C ASP A 69 0.12 -10.08 45.50
N GLY A 70 1.31 -9.90 44.89
CA GLY A 70 2.39 -10.88 44.84
C GLY A 70 2.13 -12.09 43.91
N GLU A 71 0.89 -12.57 43.79
CA GLU A 71 0.50 -13.71 42.95
C GLU A 71 0.36 -13.35 41.46
N ILE A 72 -0.06 -12.11 41.17
CA ILE A 72 -0.25 -11.60 39.80
C ILE A 72 0.77 -10.49 39.55
N LYS A 73 1.67 -10.73 38.58
CA LYS A 73 2.66 -9.74 38.13
C LYS A 73 1.97 -8.64 37.32
N ASP A 74 2.54 -7.43 37.31
CA ASP A 74 2.08 -6.37 36.42
C ASP A 74 2.31 -6.75 34.97
N VAL A 75 3.50 -7.28 34.65
CA VAL A 75 3.86 -7.65 33.26
C VAL A 75 4.73 -8.90 33.17
N VAL A 76 4.39 -9.81 32.26
CA VAL A 76 5.27 -10.91 31.83
C VAL A 76 5.85 -10.57 30.46
N ILE A 77 7.16 -10.70 30.31
CA ILE A 77 7.89 -10.39 29.07
C ILE A 77 8.41 -11.70 28.48
N ILE A 78 7.91 -12.07 27.30
CA ILE A 78 8.22 -13.34 26.63
C ILE A 78 9.23 -13.09 25.51
N GLY A 79 10.44 -13.63 25.67
CA GLY A 79 11.60 -13.44 24.81
C GLY A 79 12.54 -12.36 25.36
N MET A 80 13.81 -12.71 25.53
CA MET A 80 14.87 -11.85 26.06
C MET A 80 15.90 -11.51 24.98
N GLY A 81 15.40 -11.19 23.79
CA GLY A 81 16.16 -10.44 22.78
C GLY A 81 16.31 -8.96 23.16
N ALA A 82 16.90 -8.15 22.28
CA ALA A 82 17.12 -6.72 22.51
C ALA A 82 15.88 -5.96 23.02
N ALA A 83 14.73 -6.20 22.38
CA ALA A 83 13.46 -5.58 22.76
C ALA A 83 12.99 -6.00 24.16
N GLY A 84 13.08 -7.29 24.47
CA GLY A 84 12.65 -7.86 25.75
C GLY A 84 13.55 -7.45 26.91
N ILE A 85 14.87 -7.46 26.70
CA ILE A 85 15.84 -6.99 27.71
C ILE A 85 15.60 -5.51 28.03
N ASN A 86 15.42 -4.67 27.01
CA ASN A 86 15.17 -3.24 27.24
C ASN A 86 13.80 -2.99 27.91
N ALA A 87 12.78 -3.81 27.58
CA ALA A 87 11.50 -3.79 28.29
C ALA A 87 11.65 -4.20 29.77
N ALA A 88 12.44 -5.24 30.06
CA ALA A 88 12.69 -5.69 31.44
C ALA A 88 13.44 -4.62 32.27
N LEU A 89 14.44 -3.97 31.68
CA LEU A 89 15.15 -2.84 32.29
C LEU A 89 14.20 -1.69 32.62
N GLU A 90 13.35 -1.31 31.67
CA GLU A 90 12.37 -0.24 31.87
C GLU A 90 11.31 -0.63 32.92
N ALA A 91 10.88 -1.90 32.95
CA ALA A 91 9.91 -2.39 33.91
C ALA A 91 10.47 -2.30 35.33
N LYS A 92 11.74 -2.70 35.51
CA LYS A 92 12.46 -2.58 36.78
C LYS A 92 12.62 -1.13 37.21
N GLU A 93 13.06 -0.26 36.29
CA GLU A 93 13.27 1.17 36.57
C GLU A 93 11.99 1.88 37.04
N ARG A 94 10.83 1.46 36.53
CA ARG A 94 9.53 1.99 36.93
C ARG A 94 8.92 1.27 38.14
N GLY A 95 9.62 0.31 38.73
CA GLY A 95 9.15 -0.44 39.90
C GLY A 95 7.97 -1.36 39.61
N LEU A 96 7.81 -1.83 38.36
CA LEU A 96 6.77 -2.78 38.01
C LEU A 96 7.14 -4.18 38.51
N SER A 97 6.16 -4.95 38.98
CA SER A 97 6.37 -6.38 39.21
C SER A 97 6.37 -7.11 37.87
N TYR A 98 7.51 -7.70 37.50
CA TYR A 98 7.65 -8.39 36.23
C TYR A 98 8.37 -9.72 36.36
N VAL A 99 8.37 -10.49 35.27
CA VAL A 99 9.30 -11.60 35.04
C VAL A 99 9.57 -11.71 33.54
N GLY A 100 10.84 -11.90 33.20
CA GLY A 100 11.27 -12.23 31.86
C GLY A 100 11.35 -13.73 31.64
N ILE A 101 10.89 -14.23 30.49
CA ILE A 101 10.94 -15.66 30.14
C ILE A 101 11.64 -15.81 28.79
N GLU A 102 12.66 -16.68 28.69
CA GLU A 102 13.40 -16.96 27.47
C GLU A 102 13.62 -18.46 27.28
N LYS A 103 13.27 -18.96 26.10
CA LYS A 103 13.40 -20.38 25.73
C LYS A 103 14.85 -20.82 25.63
N GLY A 104 15.72 -19.95 25.14
CA GLY A 104 17.14 -20.22 24.95
C GLY A 104 18.01 -19.44 25.94
N ARG A 105 19.00 -18.74 25.40
CA ARG A 105 19.90 -17.85 26.14
C ARG A 105 19.44 -16.40 26.04
N ILE A 106 19.94 -15.55 26.94
CA ILE A 106 19.84 -14.10 26.78
C ILE A 106 20.32 -13.69 25.38
N ALA A 107 19.59 -12.81 24.73
CA ALA A 107 19.91 -12.32 23.40
C ALA A 107 20.14 -13.44 22.37
N ASN A 108 19.40 -14.56 22.48
CA ASN A 108 19.61 -15.78 21.71
C ASN A 108 19.83 -15.55 20.21
N THR A 109 19.10 -14.62 19.59
CA THR A 109 19.29 -14.32 18.15
C THR A 109 20.68 -13.75 17.83
N VAL A 110 21.20 -12.87 18.69
CA VAL A 110 22.52 -12.24 18.51
C VAL A 110 23.63 -13.23 18.88
N ASP A 111 23.45 -14.02 19.94
CA ASP A 111 24.36 -15.11 20.34
C ASP A 111 24.63 -16.08 19.17
N GLN A 112 23.57 -16.36 18.40
CA GLN A 112 23.59 -17.26 17.24
C GLN A 112 24.22 -16.67 15.97
N PHE A 113 24.67 -15.42 15.97
CA PHE A 113 25.41 -14.88 14.84
C PHE A 113 26.82 -15.49 14.74
N PRO A 114 27.42 -15.52 13.53
CA PRO A 114 28.81 -15.93 13.35
C PRO A 114 29.77 -15.21 14.32
N GLU A 115 30.79 -15.91 14.76
CA GLU A 115 31.85 -15.35 15.62
C GLU A 115 32.53 -14.14 14.98
N GLY A 116 32.79 -13.10 15.78
CA GLY A 116 33.43 -11.87 15.34
C GLY A 116 32.56 -10.98 14.44
N LYS A 117 31.28 -11.31 14.25
CA LYS A 117 30.38 -10.51 13.43
C LYS A 117 30.23 -9.10 13.99
N TRP A 118 30.46 -8.10 13.14
CA TRP A 118 30.20 -6.70 13.48
C TRP A 118 28.70 -6.41 13.49
N ILE A 119 28.25 -5.74 14.55
CA ILE A 119 26.87 -5.33 14.78
C ILE A 119 26.80 -3.81 14.71
N TYR A 120 26.01 -3.31 13.76
CA TYR A 120 25.81 -1.88 13.56
C TYR A 120 24.67 -1.36 14.43
N ALA A 121 24.85 -0.17 14.99
CA ALA A 121 23.83 0.55 15.75
C ALA A 121 23.03 1.51 14.85
N GLU A 122 22.37 0.97 13.82
CA GLU A 122 21.55 1.76 12.89
C GLU A 122 20.12 1.99 13.44
N PRO A 123 19.37 2.99 12.95
CA PRO A 123 19.82 4.11 12.13
C PRO A 123 20.68 5.11 12.93
N ASP A 124 21.73 5.66 12.32
CA ASP A 124 22.66 6.59 12.99
C ASP A 124 21.97 7.84 13.57
N LYS A 125 20.96 8.37 12.87
CA LYS A 125 20.25 9.61 13.23
C LYS A 125 19.40 9.51 14.50
N VAL A 126 19.16 8.31 14.99
CA VAL A 126 18.29 8.05 16.14
C VAL A 126 19.17 7.51 17.28
N PRO A 127 19.21 8.13 18.46
CA PRO A 127 19.89 7.54 19.61
C PRO A 127 19.10 6.34 20.16
N PRO A 128 19.76 5.31 20.71
CA PRO A 128 19.07 4.23 21.40
C PRO A 128 18.28 4.78 22.60
N LYS A 129 17.05 4.29 22.80
CA LYS A 129 16.17 4.69 23.90
C LYS A 129 16.12 3.61 24.98
N GLY A 130 16.24 4.01 26.25
CA GLY A 130 16.28 3.10 27.40
C GLY A 130 17.71 2.83 27.88
N LYS A 131 17.85 2.00 28.92
CA LYS A 131 19.14 1.71 29.58
C LYS A 131 20.01 0.68 28.87
N LEU A 132 19.45 -0.14 27.98
CA LEU A 132 20.24 -1.13 27.26
C LEU A 132 21.20 -0.41 26.30
N TRP A 133 22.50 -0.64 26.47
CA TRP A 133 23.52 -0.02 25.62
C TRP A 133 23.52 -0.62 24.21
N LEU A 134 23.73 0.22 23.19
CA LEU A 134 23.95 -0.23 21.82
C LEU A 134 24.83 0.79 21.08
N ASP A 135 25.95 0.31 20.53
CA ASP A 135 26.83 1.02 19.60
C ASP A 135 27.42 0.03 18.59
N GLY A 136 28.21 0.51 17.63
CA GLY A 136 28.99 -0.34 16.73
C GLY A 136 29.98 -1.21 17.52
N ALA A 137 29.78 -2.54 17.49
CA ALA A 137 30.59 -3.48 18.26
C ALA A 137 30.62 -4.88 17.63
N THR A 138 31.59 -5.69 18.04
CA THR A 138 31.56 -7.13 17.75
C THR A 138 30.41 -7.81 18.50
N LYS A 139 29.95 -8.96 17.99
CA LYS A 139 28.94 -9.80 18.65
C LYS A 139 29.30 -10.07 20.12
N GLU A 140 30.56 -10.44 20.36
CA GLU A 140 31.07 -10.83 21.67
C GLU A 140 31.08 -9.65 22.66
N ASP A 141 31.58 -8.49 22.24
CA ASP A 141 31.61 -7.28 23.08
C ASP A 141 30.21 -6.80 23.44
N LEU A 142 29.29 -6.84 22.47
CA LEU A 142 27.89 -6.47 22.67
C LEU A 142 27.23 -7.38 23.71
N LEU A 143 27.39 -8.71 23.57
CA LEU A 143 26.83 -9.68 24.51
C LEU A 143 27.45 -9.54 25.90
N ALA A 144 28.77 -9.37 26.00
CA ALA A 144 29.46 -9.16 27.27
C ALA A 144 28.89 -7.95 28.03
N ARG A 145 28.69 -6.84 27.32
CA ARG A 145 28.12 -5.61 27.88
C ARG A 145 26.65 -5.76 28.27
N TRP A 146 25.84 -6.45 27.46
CA TRP A 146 24.44 -6.73 27.82
C TRP A 146 24.34 -7.63 29.04
N HIS A 147 25.15 -8.68 29.14
CA HIS A 147 25.21 -9.53 30.32
C HIS A 147 25.64 -8.76 31.57
N GLN A 148 26.59 -7.83 31.45
CA GLN A 148 26.96 -6.93 32.55
C GLN A 148 25.76 -6.10 33.01
N ILE A 149 25.07 -5.42 32.09
CA ILE A 149 23.90 -4.59 32.40
C ILE A 149 22.80 -5.42 33.08
N ILE A 150 22.54 -6.64 32.59
CA ILE A 150 21.53 -7.54 33.16
C ILE A 150 21.87 -7.92 34.61
N ARG A 151 23.14 -8.20 34.90
CA ARG A 151 23.62 -8.53 36.26
C ARG A 151 23.59 -7.32 37.19
N GLU A 152 24.10 -6.18 36.75
CA GLU A 152 24.13 -4.93 37.54
C GLU A 152 22.72 -4.44 37.88
N ASN A 153 21.78 -4.64 36.97
CA ASN A 153 20.37 -4.33 37.20
C ASN A 153 19.61 -5.52 37.76
N GLU A 154 20.23 -6.62 38.17
CA GLU A 154 19.60 -7.83 38.74
C GLU A 154 18.21 -8.15 38.14
N LEU A 155 18.15 -8.32 36.81
CA LEU A 155 16.86 -8.51 36.15
C LEU A 155 16.27 -9.88 36.49
N GLU A 156 14.98 -9.94 36.82
CA GLU A 156 14.23 -11.19 37.01
C GLU A 156 13.99 -11.86 35.63
N VAL A 157 14.82 -12.83 35.28
CA VAL A 157 14.74 -13.56 34.00
C VAL A 157 14.92 -15.06 34.20
N ASN A 158 14.00 -15.84 33.65
CA ASN A 158 14.09 -17.29 33.59
C ASN A 158 14.53 -17.73 32.20
N LEU A 159 15.62 -18.51 32.15
CA LEU A 159 16.23 -19.02 30.92
C LEU A 159 15.92 -20.51 30.75
N GLY A 160 15.97 -20.98 29.50
CA GLY A 160 15.64 -22.38 29.20
C GLY A 160 14.15 -22.71 29.39
N GLU A 161 13.28 -21.70 29.39
CA GLU A 161 11.86 -21.85 29.70
C GLU A 161 11.02 -21.37 28.51
N GLY A 162 10.33 -22.32 27.87
CA GLY A 162 9.53 -22.07 26.67
C GLY A 162 8.07 -21.81 26.99
N VAL A 163 7.53 -20.68 26.55
CA VAL A 163 6.08 -20.42 26.67
C VAL A 163 5.29 -21.25 25.66
N GLU A 164 4.31 -22.01 26.14
CA GLU A 164 3.44 -22.87 25.33
C GLU A 164 2.09 -22.21 25.03
N THR A 165 1.48 -21.59 26.04
CA THR A 165 0.17 -20.95 25.93
C THR A 165 0.11 -19.62 26.69
N VAL A 166 -0.70 -18.69 26.18
CA VAL A 166 -1.04 -17.43 26.84
C VAL A 166 -2.55 -17.25 26.68
N GLU A 167 -3.27 -17.34 27.79
CA GLU A 167 -4.73 -17.30 27.80
C GLU A 167 -5.25 -16.16 28.69
N ARG A 168 -6.22 -15.41 28.18
CA ARG A 168 -6.83 -14.32 28.95
C ARG A 168 -7.91 -14.87 29.88
N ARG A 169 -7.73 -14.71 31.19
CA ARG A 169 -8.65 -15.14 32.26
C ARG A 169 -9.19 -13.91 33.00
N GLY A 170 -10.33 -13.39 32.54
CA GLY A 170 -10.95 -12.19 33.12
C GLY A 170 -10.09 -10.94 32.95
N ASP A 171 -9.44 -10.51 34.04
CA ASP A 171 -8.61 -9.29 34.11
C ASP A 171 -7.10 -9.57 34.09
N PHE A 172 -6.67 -10.84 34.00
CA PHE A 172 -5.27 -11.22 33.89
C PHE A 172 -5.08 -12.25 32.77
N PHE A 173 -3.81 -12.56 32.49
CA PHE A 173 -3.35 -13.62 31.61
C PHE A 173 -2.76 -14.75 32.44
N GLU A 174 -3.08 -15.97 32.07
CA GLU A 174 -2.39 -17.18 32.51
C GLU A 174 -1.39 -17.58 31.41
N ILE A 175 -0.12 -17.68 31.78
CA ILE A 175 0.99 -18.00 30.86
C ILE A 175 1.55 -19.35 31.31
N THR A 176 1.37 -20.38 30.50
CA THR A 176 1.89 -21.72 30.77
C THR A 176 3.17 -21.94 29.98
N THR A 177 4.20 -22.42 30.68
CA THR A 177 5.48 -22.82 30.12
C THR A 177 5.67 -24.33 30.29
N ASP A 178 6.76 -24.84 29.74
CA ASP A 178 7.24 -26.20 29.96
C ASP A 178 7.69 -26.49 31.41
N GLN A 179 7.78 -25.46 32.26
CA GLN A 179 8.22 -25.59 33.64
C GLN A 179 7.16 -25.20 34.67
N GLN A 180 6.45 -24.08 34.45
CA GLN A 180 5.49 -23.55 35.42
C GLN A 180 4.41 -22.65 34.79
N THR A 181 3.56 -22.06 35.64
CA THR A 181 2.50 -21.16 35.21
C THR A 181 2.63 -19.80 35.91
N TYR A 182 2.49 -18.73 35.14
CA TYR A 182 2.50 -17.36 35.65
C TYR A 182 1.15 -16.70 35.46
N LYS A 183 0.84 -15.74 36.33
CA LYS A 183 -0.29 -14.83 36.18
C LYS A 183 0.21 -13.41 36.01
N ALA A 184 -0.29 -12.70 35.00
CA ALA A 184 0.08 -11.30 34.77
C ALA A 184 -1.06 -10.46 34.21
N ARG A 185 -1.14 -9.18 34.57
CA ARG A 185 -2.14 -8.25 33.99
C ARG A 185 -1.85 -7.96 32.53
N TYR A 186 -0.58 -7.82 32.20
CA TYR A 186 -0.10 -7.50 30.86
C TYR A 186 0.91 -8.53 30.38
N VAL A 187 0.95 -8.77 29.07
CA VAL A 187 1.94 -9.64 28.44
C VAL A 187 2.62 -8.86 27.32
N VAL A 188 3.94 -8.90 27.29
CA VAL A 188 4.77 -8.32 26.24
C VAL A 188 5.44 -9.45 25.47
N LEU A 189 5.03 -9.65 24.23
CA LEU A 189 5.57 -10.67 23.34
C LEU A 189 6.73 -10.09 22.51
N ALA A 190 7.94 -10.55 22.79
CA ALA A 190 9.21 -10.09 22.22
C ALA A 190 10.03 -11.23 21.59
N THR A 191 9.35 -12.25 21.04
CA THR A 191 9.96 -13.51 20.55
C THR A 191 10.71 -13.40 19.21
N GLY A 192 10.57 -12.28 18.49
CA GLY A 192 11.19 -12.09 17.17
C GLY A 192 10.67 -13.07 16.10
N GLN A 193 11.39 -13.18 14.98
CA GLN A 193 11.04 -14.07 13.87
C GLN A 193 12.04 -15.22 13.65
N ARG A 194 13.25 -15.14 14.20
CA ARG A 194 14.39 -16.01 13.84
C ARG A 194 14.51 -17.31 14.65
N GLY A 195 13.68 -17.47 15.68
CA GLY A 195 13.73 -18.63 16.58
C GLY A 195 13.35 -19.95 15.92
N ASN A 196 12.52 -19.92 14.86
CA ASN A 196 11.95 -21.10 14.21
C ASN A 196 12.48 -21.26 12.78
N PRO A 197 13.64 -21.92 12.57
CA PRO A 197 14.16 -22.14 11.22
C PRO A 197 13.17 -22.98 10.42
N ARG A 198 13.17 -22.81 9.10
CA ARG A 198 12.42 -23.68 8.20
C ARG A 198 13.14 -25.01 8.06
N HIS A 199 12.35 -26.07 8.00
CA HIS A 199 12.78 -27.43 7.73
C HIS A 199 12.41 -27.79 6.28
N LEU A 200 13.17 -28.72 5.70
CA LEU A 200 12.89 -29.35 4.41
C LEU A 200 11.76 -30.38 4.53
N ASP A 201 11.51 -30.86 5.76
CA ASP A 201 10.53 -31.90 6.11
C ASP A 201 10.85 -33.23 5.39
N VAL A 202 12.14 -33.59 5.35
CA VAL A 202 12.64 -34.81 4.69
C VAL A 202 13.21 -35.81 5.70
N PRO A 203 13.16 -37.12 5.40
CA PRO A 203 13.76 -38.12 6.27
C PRO A 203 15.26 -37.86 6.50
N GLY A 204 15.70 -37.98 7.74
CA GLY A 204 17.10 -37.77 8.16
C GLY A 204 17.52 -36.31 8.39
N GLU A 205 16.64 -35.33 8.20
CA GLU A 205 16.98 -33.92 8.48
C GLU A 205 17.32 -33.64 9.96
N GLU A 206 16.78 -34.44 10.88
CA GLU A 206 17.03 -34.30 12.34
C GLU A 206 18.36 -34.92 12.81
N MET A 207 19.18 -35.45 11.90
CA MET A 207 20.45 -36.07 12.27
C MET A 207 21.49 -35.02 12.70
N GLU A 208 22.41 -35.42 13.58
CA GLU A 208 23.46 -34.56 14.14
C GLU A 208 24.31 -33.76 13.11
N PRO A 209 24.71 -34.29 11.93
CA PRO A 209 25.48 -33.52 10.95
C PRO A 209 24.63 -32.56 10.09
N VAL A 210 23.33 -32.41 10.36
CA VAL A 210 22.44 -31.50 9.65
C VAL A 210 22.08 -30.33 10.56
N TYR A 211 22.47 -29.13 10.14
CA TYR A 211 22.30 -27.89 10.92
C TYR A 211 21.41 -26.90 10.19
N HIS A 212 20.69 -26.09 10.95
CA HIS A 212 19.86 -25.00 10.40
C HIS A 212 20.50 -23.61 10.57
N ARG A 213 21.73 -23.56 11.08
CA ARG A 213 22.50 -22.33 11.36
C ARG A 213 23.99 -22.61 11.27
N LEU A 214 24.77 -21.60 10.89
CA LEU A 214 26.23 -21.64 10.89
C LEU A 214 26.75 -20.75 12.02
N TYR A 215 27.40 -21.35 13.03
CA TYR A 215 27.88 -20.65 14.23
C TYR A 215 29.37 -20.31 14.17
N ALA A 216 30.20 -21.34 13.97
CA ALA A 216 31.66 -21.23 13.99
C ALA A 216 32.24 -21.78 12.68
N PRO A 217 32.26 -20.97 11.60
CA PRO A 217 32.75 -21.41 10.28
C PRO A 217 34.18 -21.95 10.33
N LYS A 218 35.01 -21.43 11.24
CA LYS A 218 36.43 -21.80 11.40
C LYS A 218 36.66 -23.23 11.92
N HIS A 219 35.62 -23.90 12.43
CA HIS A 219 35.74 -25.25 12.96
C HIS A 219 35.74 -26.33 11.88
N TYR A 220 35.29 -26.01 10.67
CA TYR A 220 35.18 -26.97 9.57
C TYR A 220 36.40 -26.85 8.66
N GLN A 221 37.16 -27.94 8.50
CA GLN A 221 38.41 -27.96 7.72
C GLN A 221 38.53 -29.22 6.87
N GLY A 222 38.66 -29.04 5.56
CA GLY A 222 38.86 -30.13 4.61
C GLY A 222 37.64 -31.04 4.42
N GLU A 223 36.45 -30.55 4.76
CA GLU A 223 35.21 -31.34 4.77
C GLU A 223 34.36 -31.11 3.51
N LYS A 224 33.45 -32.05 3.22
CA LYS A 224 32.43 -31.93 2.17
C LYS A 224 31.15 -31.38 2.76
N ILE A 225 30.85 -30.13 2.46
CA ILE A 225 29.73 -29.41 3.08
C ILE A 225 28.63 -29.14 2.06
N LEU A 226 27.41 -29.60 2.38
CA LEU A 226 26.22 -29.22 1.65
C LEU A 226 25.61 -27.95 2.28
N VAL A 227 25.38 -26.92 1.49
CA VAL A 227 24.57 -25.77 1.89
C VAL A 227 23.27 -25.79 1.09
N VAL A 228 22.12 -25.78 1.77
CA VAL A 228 20.80 -25.77 1.14
C VAL A 228 20.15 -24.41 1.33
N GLY A 229 19.87 -23.70 0.24
CA GLY A 229 19.20 -22.40 0.26
C GLY A 229 19.68 -21.46 -0.84
N GLY A 230 18.89 -20.41 -1.10
CA GLY A 230 19.21 -19.40 -2.12
C GLY A 230 19.04 -17.96 -1.65
N GLY A 231 18.99 -17.75 -0.33
CA GLY A 231 19.02 -16.42 0.27
C GLY A 231 20.43 -16.00 0.65
N ASN A 232 20.60 -14.75 1.09
CA ASN A 232 21.90 -14.22 1.52
C ASN A 232 22.57 -15.07 2.59
N SER A 233 21.83 -15.56 3.60
CA SER A 233 22.44 -16.39 4.66
C SER A 233 23.04 -17.69 4.13
N ALA A 234 22.42 -18.33 3.13
CA ALA A 234 22.97 -19.53 2.52
C ALA A 234 24.25 -19.22 1.73
N ILE A 235 24.25 -18.10 1.00
CA ILE A 235 25.38 -17.71 0.16
C ILE A 235 26.56 -17.21 0.99
N GLU A 236 26.32 -16.40 2.02
CA GLU A 236 27.34 -15.99 2.98
C GLU A 236 27.97 -17.20 3.67
N ALA A 237 27.16 -18.18 4.09
CA ALA A 237 27.66 -19.42 4.65
C ALA A 237 28.52 -20.19 3.63
N ALA A 238 28.06 -20.35 2.40
CA ALA A 238 28.81 -21.04 1.35
C ALA A 238 30.15 -20.33 1.04
N LEU A 239 30.13 -19.00 0.93
CA LEU A 239 31.32 -18.17 0.69
C LEU A 239 32.31 -18.21 1.85
N THR A 240 31.82 -18.30 3.09
CA THR A 240 32.70 -18.41 4.27
C THR A 240 33.30 -19.82 4.36
N LEU A 241 32.49 -20.85 4.14
CA LEU A 241 32.91 -22.26 4.29
C LEU A 241 33.85 -22.71 3.17
N MET A 242 33.71 -22.16 1.96
CA MET A 242 34.57 -22.52 0.81
C MET A 242 36.05 -22.17 1.00
N GLU A 243 36.38 -21.31 1.97
CA GLU A 243 37.78 -20.94 2.24
C GLU A 243 38.61 -22.15 2.70
N GLN A 244 37.96 -23.13 3.34
CA GLN A 244 38.63 -24.28 3.96
C GLN A 244 38.01 -25.63 3.59
N ASN A 245 36.91 -25.65 2.81
CA ASN A 245 36.08 -26.85 2.59
C ASN A 245 35.59 -26.98 1.14
N GLU A 246 35.16 -28.18 0.76
CA GLU A 246 34.49 -28.46 -0.51
C GLU A 246 32.98 -28.21 -0.35
N VAL A 247 32.47 -27.12 -0.94
CA VAL A 247 31.08 -26.68 -0.72
C VAL A 247 30.21 -26.96 -1.94
N THR A 248 29.10 -27.66 -1.71
CA THR A 248 27.98 -27.77 -2.67
C THR A 248 26.83 -26.88 -2.22
N LEU A 249 26.42 -25.92 -3.05
CA LEU A 249 25.26 -25.06 -2.81
C LEU A 249 24.05 -25.57 -3.62
N SER A 250 23.08 -26.14 -2.91
CA SER A 250 21.82 -26.65 -3.45
C SER A 250 20.70 -25.63 -3.33
N TYR A 251 20.01 -25.35 -4.45
CA TYR A 251 18.87 -24.44 -4.46
C TYR A 251 17.77 -24.88 -5.42
N ARG A 252 16.52 -24.81 -4.92
CA ARG A 252 15.31 -25.16 -5.67
C ARG A 252 14.98 -24.27 -6.86
N GLY A 253 15.47 -23.03 -6.86
CA GLY A 253 15.19 -22.08 -7.92
C GLY A 253 16.11 -22.28 -9.11
N ASP A 254 15.74 -21.69 -10.24
CA ASP A 254 16.54 -21.59 -11.45
C ASP A 254 17.55 -20.44 -11.41
N ALA A 255 17.38 -19.47 -10.50
CA ALA A 255 18.31 -18.37 -10.30
C ALA A 255 18.19 -17.74 -8.89
N PHE A 256 19.29 -17.13 -8.44
CA PHE A 256 19.39 -16.42 -7.17
C PHE A 256 18.78 -15.01 -7.26
N ASP A 257 17.46 -14.92 -7.08
CA ASP A 257 16.71 -13.68 -7.25
C ASP A 257 16.75 -12.70 -6.06
N ARG A 258 17.13 -13.14 -4.87
CA ARG A 258 16.99 -12.36 -3.61
C ARG A 258 18.32 -12.25 -2.85
N VAL A 259 19.37 -11.95 -3.59
CA VAL A 259 20.75 -11.97 -3.09
C VAL A 259 21.36 -10.60 -3.28
N PHE A 260 22.11 -10.17 -2.26
CA PHE A 260 22.85 -8.92 -2.29
C PHE A 260 23.82 -8.93 -3.46
N LYS A 261 23.95 -7.78 -4.11
CA LYS A 261 24.78 -7.63 -5.30
C LYS A 261 26.22 -8.12 -5.08
N ASP A 262 26.83 -7.79 -3.95
CA ASP A 262 28.19 -8.25 -3.63
C ASP A 262 28.27 -9.75 -3.38
N ASN A 263 27.33 -10.32 -2.60
CA ASN A 263 27.26 -11.77 -2.38
C ASN A 263 27.11 -12.52 -3.71
N LYS A 264 26.29 -11.99 -4.63
CA LYS A 264 26.13 -12.57 -5.97
C LYS A 264 27.45 -12.52 -6.76
N ARG A 265 28.14 -11.37 -6.78
CA ARG A 265 29.44 -11.22 -7.44
C ARG A 265 30.49 -12.18 -6.89
N GLN A 266 30.59 -12.30 -5.57
CA GLN A 266 31.52 -13.21 -4.90
C GLN A 266 31.20 -14.68 -5.21
N LEU A 267 29.91 -15.04 -5.21
CA LEU A 267 29.47 -16.39 -5.56
C LEU A 267 29.81 -16.74 -7.02
N GLU A 268 29.55 -15.83 -7.96
CA GLU A 268 29.89 -16.04 -9.37
C GLU A 268 31.41 -16.24 -9.57
N ALA A 269 32.24 -15.47 -8.86
CA ALA A 269 33.69 -15.64 -8.87
C ALA A 269 34.12 -16.99 -8.25
N ALA A 270 33.56 -17.36 -7.10
CA ALA A 270 33.85 -18.64 -6.44
C ALA A 270 33.48 -19.86 -7.31
N VAL A 271 32.39 -19.78 -8.06
CA VAL A 271 31.98 -20.83 -9.01
C VAL A 271 32.91 -20.89 -10.21
N ALA A 272 33.31 -19.73 -10.76
CA ALA A 272 34.26 -19.67 -11.86
C ALA A 272 35.62 -20.26 -11.48
N ASP A 273 36.04 -20.07 -10.22
CA ASP A 273 37.26 -20.65 -9.64
C ASP A 273 37.11 -22.13 -9.25
N GLY A 274 35.92 -22.72 -9.38
CA GLY A 274 35.65 -24.11 -8.98
C GLY A 274 35.64 -24.37 -7.47
N LYS A 275 35.56 -23.32 -6.64
CA LYS A 275 35.54 -23.41 -5.17
C LYS A 275 34.18 -23.80 -4.60
N ILE A 276 33.10 -23.48 -5.32
CA ILE A 276 31.73 -23.83 -4.96
C ILE A 276 31.06 -24.55 -6.14
N GLU A 277 30.51 -25.74 -5.91
CA GLU A 277 29.59 -26.39 -6.85
C GLU A 277 28.17 -25.86 -6.61
N ILE A 278 27.51 -25.32 -7.64
CA ILE A 278 26.09 -24.92 -7.54
C ILE A 278 25.21 -25.95 -8.24
N VAL A 279 24.15 -26.38 -7.55
CA VAL A 279 23.10 -27.23 -8.11
C VAL A 279 21.75 -26.52 -8.05
N LEU A 280 21.33 -25.95 -9.17
CA LEU A 280 20.04 -25.27 -9.33
C LEU A 280 18.90 -26.24 -9.64
N ASN A 281 17.66 -25.78 -9.52
CA ASN A 281 16.44 -26.59 -9.71
C ASN A 281 16.49 -27.91 -8.92
N SER A 282 17.06 -27.85 -7.72
CA SER A 282 17.37 -29.05 -6.94
C SER A 282 16.66 -29.07 -5.59
N HIS A 283 16.31 -30.27 -5.14
CA HIS A 283 15.65 -30.52 -3.87
C HIS A 283 16.30 -31.72 -3.19
N VAL A 284 16.72 -31.55 -1.96
CA VAL A 284 17.13 -32.68 -1.11
C VAL A 284 15.87 -33.47 -0.77
N VAL A 285 15.94 -34.80 -0.86
CA VAL A 285 14.80 -35.70 -0.64
C VAL A 285 14.98 -36.55 0.61
N GLU A 286 16.22 -36.84 0.99
CA GLU A 286 16.54 -37.67 2.15
C GLU A 286 18.01 -37.43 2.55
N PHE A 287 18.27 -37.46 3.85
CA PHE A 287 19.60 -37.57 4.43
C PHE A 287 19.80 -38.96 5.05
N ARG A 288 20.98 -39.52 4.87
CA ARG A 288 21.47 -40.78 5.46
C ARG A 288 22.88 -40.56 5.98
N GLU A 289 23.41 -41.52 6.72
CA GLU A 289 24.75 -41.42 7.30
C GLU A 289 25.82 -41.18 6.22
N GLY A 290 26.41 -39.98 6.23
CA GLY A 290 27.42 -39.52 5.27
C GLY A 290 26.93 -39.32 3.83
N GLN A 291 25.63 -39.42 3.55
CA GLN A 291 25.06 -39.33 2.19
C GLN A 291 23.72 -38.62 2.14
N TYR A 292 23.47 -37.85 1.09
CA TYR A 292 22.16 -37.25 0.83
C TYR A 292 21.68 -37.56 -0.58
N ASP A 293 20.36 -37.69 -0.73
CA ASP A 293 19.70 -37.79 -2.02
C ASP A 293 19.22 -36.43 -2.49
N LEU A 294 19.62 -36.07 -3.71
CA LEU A 294 19.27 -34.84 -4.38
C LEU A 294 18.53 -35.15 -5.68
N VAL A 295 17.35 -34.57 -5.85
CA VAL A 295 16.63 -34.56 -7.13
C VAL A 295 16.89 -33.24 -7.82
N VAL A 296 17.35 -33.30 -9.07
CA VAL A 296 17.59 -32.14 -9.93
C VAL A 296 16.61 -32.18 -11.09
N LYS A 297 15.91 -31.08 -11.34
CA LYS A 297 15.01 -30.95 -12.48
C LYS A 297 15.71 -30.28 -13.65
N LYS A 298 15.92 -31.03 -14.74
CA LYS A 298 16.57 -30.57 -15.97
C LYS A 298 15.70 -30.90 -17.18
N ASP A 299 15.40 -29.89 -18.00
CA ASP A 299 14.59 -30.03 -19.22
C ASP A 299 13.24 -30.76 -19.03
N GLY A 300 12.61 -30.56 -17.86
CA GLY A 300 11.34 -31.19 -17.50
C GLY A 300 11.44 -32.64 -17.01
N ARG A 301 12.65 -33.22 -16.94
CA ARG A 301 12.93 -34.53 -16.32
C ARG A 301 13.52 -34.34 -14.94
N GLU A 302 13.26 -35.31 -14.06
CA GLU A 302 13.84 -35.36 -12.71
C GLU A 302 14.94 -36.41 -12.69
N GLU A 303 16.15 -35.99 -12.32
CA GLU A 303 17.31 -36.85 -12.16
C GLU A 303 17.63 -36.95 -10.67
N LYS A 304 17.61 -38.18 -10.13
CA LYS A 304 17.98 -38.44 -8.74
C LYS A 304 19.47 -38.78 -8.67
N SER A 305 20.18 -38.13 -7.77
CA SER A 305 21.60 -38.38 -7.50
C SER A 305 21.83 -38.57 -6.00
N THR A 306 22.70 -39.49 -5.64
CA THR A 306 23.16 -39.69 -4.25
C THR A 306 24.58 -39.15 -4.14
N ARG A 307 24.83 -38.30 -3.15
CA ARG A 307 26.10 -37.60 -2.96
C ARG A 307 26.58 -37.75 -1.52
N ARG A 308 27.89 -37.63 -1.28
CA ARG A 308 28.47 -37.67 0.07
C ARG A 308 28.53 -36.28 0.68
N PHE A 309 28.39 -36.21 2.00
CA PHE A 309 28.57 -35.01 2.79
C PHE A 309 29.07 -35.38 4.18
N ASP A 310 29.86 -34.50 4.79
CA ASP A 310 30.25 -34.60 6.20
C ASP A 310 29.28 -33.77 7.06
N HIS A 311 28.94 -32.55 6.60
CA HIS A 311 27.97 -31.67 7.25
C HIS A 311 27.04 -30.99 6.25
N ALA A 312 25.80 -30.72 6.67
CA ALA A 312 24.80 -30.02 5.87
C ALA A 312 24.24 -28.80 6.61
N PHE A 313 24.14 -27.67 5.93
CA PHE A 313 23.54 -26.43 6.45
C PHE A 313 22.27 -26.08 5.68
N VAL A 314 21.12 -26.34 6.30
CA VAL A 314 19.78 -26.04 5.78
C VAL A 314 19.40 -24.59 6.14
N LEU A 315 19.79 -23.66 5.26
CA LEU A 315 19.67 -22.21 5.44
C LEU A 315 18.54 -21.63 4.56
N ILE A 316 17.33 -22.16 4.73
CA ILE A 316 16.13 -21.82 3.92
C ILE A 316 15.22 -20.75 4.56
N GLY A 317 15.71 -20.10 5.62
CA GLY A 317 15.03 -19.01 6.34
C GLY A 317 14.30 -19.50 7.60
N ALA A 318 13.43 -18.66 8.14
CA ALA A 318 12.66 -18.92 9.36
C ALA A 318 11.19 -18.58 9.14
N ASP A 319 10.30 -19.24 9.88
CA ASP A 319 8.86 -18.99 9.85
C ASP A 319 8.38 -18.18 11.05
N LEU A 320 7.45 -17.26 10.77
CA LEU A 320 6.67 -16.63 11.84
C LEU A 320 5.94 -17.71 12.64
N PRO A 321 5.87 -17.59 13.99
CA PRO A 321 5.15 -18.54 14.84
C PRO A 321 3.63 -18.33 14.73
N VAL A 322 3.07 -18.47 13.53
CA VAL A 322 1.66 -18.18 13.18
C VAL A 322 0.69 -19.01 14.02
N ALA A 323 1.00 -20.29 14.23
CA ALA A 323 0.16 -21.17 15.05
C ALA A 323 0.09 -20.69 16.51
N PHE A 324 1.23 -20.28 17.07
CA PHE A 324 1.32 -19.74 18.43
C PHE A 324 0.54 -18.43 18.57
N LEU A 325 0.70 -17.49 17.63
CA LEU A 325 -0.05 -16.23 17.62
C LEU A 325 -1.57 -16.45 17.49
N LYS A 326 -1.99 -17.38 16.61
CA LYS A 326 -3.41 -17.72 16.45
C LYS A 326 -3.99 -18.35 17.72
N LYS A 327 -3.25 -19.20 18.42
CA LYS A 327 -3.67 -19.79 19.71
C LYS A 327 -3.94 -18.70 20.76
N MET A 328 -3.14 -17.62 20.78
CA MET A 328 -3.39 -16.46 21.64
C MET A 328 -4.59 -15.60 21.22
N GLY A 329 -5.20 -15.88 20.06
CA GLY A 329 -6.25 -15.05 19.48
C GLY A 329 -5.74 -13.80 18.76
N VAL A 330 -4.43 -13.71 18.48
CA VAL A 330 -3.85 -12.59 17.73
C VAL A 330 -4.22 -12.68 16.26
N LEU A 331 -4.79 -11.60 15.73
CA LEU A 331 -5.13 -11.46 14.32
C LEU A 331 -3.88 -11.08 13.52
N LEU A 332 -3.70 -11.73 12.37
CA LEU A 332 -2.63 -11.40 11.43
C LEU A 332 -3.15 -10.51 10.29
N GLU A 333 -2.24 -9.78 9.65
CA GLU A 333 -2.49 -9.09 8.40
C GLU A 333 -3.06 -10.06 7.36
N GLY A 334 -4.07 -9.59 6.61
CA GLY A 334 -4.73 -10.39 5.58
C GLY A 334 -5.80 -11.34 6.11
N THR A 335 -5.96 -11.48 7.44
CA THR A 335 -7.01 -12.33 8.01
C THR A 335 -8.40 -11.83 7.60
N TRP A 336 -9.14 -12.69 6.90
CA TRP A 336 -10.52 -12.43 6.48
C TRP A 336 -11.47 -12.73 7.63
N MET A 337 -12.16 -11.71 8.12
CA MET A 337 -13.20 -11.85 9.15
C MET A 337 -14.58 -11.66 8.50
N PRO A 338 -15.65 -12.26 9.02
CA PRO A 338 -17.02 -11.98 8.57
C PRO A 338 -17.36 -10.48 8.57
N LYS A 339 -16.86 -9.74 9.57
CA LYS A 339 -16.97 -8.28 9.65
C LYS A 339 -16.39 -7.56 8.43
N ARG A 340 -15.33 -8.10 7.80
CA ARG A 340 -14.75 -7.54 6.57
C ARG A 340 -15.67 -7.76 5.38
N PHE A 341 -16.27 -8.94 5.22
CA PHE A 341 -17.27 -9.16 4.17
C PHE A 341 -18.51 -8.28 4.35
N ALA A 342 -18.99 -8.13 5.58
CA ALA A 342 -20.06 -7.19 5.89
C ALA A 342 -19.67 -5.75 5.55
N PHE A 343 -18.43 -5.34 5.86
CA PHE A 343 -17.90 -4.02 5.52
C PHE A 343 -17.78 -3.82 3.99
N LEU A 344 -17.36 -4.84 3.23
CA LEU A 344 -17.35 -4.82 1.77
C LEU A 344 -18.75 -4.57 1.23
N GLY A 345 -19.73 -5.35 1.69
CA GLY A 345 -21.13 -5.24 1.28
C GLY A 345 -21.72 -3.88 1.64
N LEU A 346 -21.47 -3.40 2.87
CA LEU A 346 -21.91 -2.08 3.31
C LEU A 346 -21.29 -0.97 2.46
N MET A 347 -19.99 -1.00 2.21
CA MET A 347 -19.32 0.03 1.42
C MET A 347 -19.74 -0.02 -0.04
N PHE A 348 -19.99 -1.21 -0.59
CA PHE A 348 -20.60 -1.38 -1.90
C PHE A 348 -21.99 -0.74 -1.95
N LEU A 349 -22.86 -1.01 -0.97
CA LEU A 349 -24.20 -0.44 -0.89
C LEU A 349 -24.16 1.09 -0.73
N ILE A 350 -23.24 1.62 0.09
CA ILE A 350 -23.04 3.07 0.24
C ILE A 350 -22.58 3.69 -1.08
N CYS A 351 -21.57 3.12 -1.73
CA CYS A 351 -21.09 3.62 -3.02
C CYS A 351 -22.20 3.53 -4.07
N TYR A 352 -22.87 2.39 -4.15
CA TYR A 352 -24.00 2.19 -5.05
C TYR A 352 -25.13 3.19 -4.80
N PHE A 353 -25.46 3.47 -3.53
CA PHE A 353 -26.46 4.49 -3.18
C PHE A 353 -26.00 5.89 -3.59
N ILE A 354 -24.79 6.31 -3.21
CA ILE A 354 -24.25 7.64 -3.57
C ILE A 354 -24.21 7.83 -5.10
N TYR A 355 -23.75 6.82 -5.83
CA TYR A 355 -23.66 6.87 -7.28
C TYR A 355 -25.03 6.65 -7.98
N GLY A 356 -25.96 5.93 -7.36
CA GLY A 356 -27.34 5.75 -7.81
C GLY A 356 -28.23 6.96 -7.56
N VAL A 357 -27.85 7.85 -6.63
CA VAL A 357 -28.41 9.20 -6.53
C VAL A 357 -27.86 10.12 -7.63
N LYS A 358 -26.59 9.91 -8.02
CA LYS A 358 -25.91 10.71 -9.05
C LYS A 358 -26.40 10.37 -10.45
N ALA A 359 -26.51 9.09 -10.80
CA ALA A 359 -27.08 8.62 -12.04
C ALA A 359 -28.33 7.80 -11.70
N PRO A 360 -29.51 8.09 -12.25
CA PRO A 360 -30.62 7.18 -12.08
C PRO A 360 -30.20 5.86 -12.78
N ILE A 361 -30.01 4.83 -11.95
CA ILE A 361 -29.54 3.50 -12.33
C ILE A 361 -30.71 2.54 -12.12
N TRP A 362 -30.91 1.66 -13.08
CA TRP A 362 -31.83 0.52 -13.02
C TRP A 362 -31.90 -0.12 -11.62
N PRO A 363 -33.11 -0.26 -11.01
CA PRO A 363 -34.42 -0.16 -11.66
C PRO A 363 -34.99 1.26 -11.75
N PHE A 364 -34.26 2.29 -11.33
CA PHE A 364 -34.75 3.66 -11.27
C PHE A 364 -34.19 4.49 -12.44
N ASN A 365 -34.88 4.46 -13.58
CA ASN A 365 -34.81 5.31 -14.80
C ASN A 365 -33.46 5.71 -15.41
N VAL A 366 -33.32 5.70 -16.73
CA VAL A 366 -32.02 5.70 -17.43
C VAL A 366 -31.75 7.02 -18.17
N ASP A 367 -31.71 8.17 -17.49
CA ASP A 367 -31.56 9.48 -18.16
C ASP A 367 -30.38 10.34 -17.64
N PHE A 368 -29.21 9.73 -17.40
CA PHE A 368 -27.98 10.52 -17.14
C PHE A 368 -27.19 10.89 -18.41
N ILE A 369 -27.58 10.35 -19.58
CA ILE A 369 -26.78 10.48 -20.83
C ILE A 369 -27.54 11.26 -21.92
N ASP A 370 -28.83 11.58 -21.73
CA ASP A 370 -29.64 12.34 -22.71
C ASP A 370 -30.01 13.75 -22.24
N GLN A 371 -29.08 14.50 -21.67
CA GLN A 371 -29.22 15.96 -21.59
C GLN A 371 -28.16 16.75 -22.38
N PRO A 372 -28.17 16.66 -23.73
CA PRO A 372 -27.62 17.73 -24.56
C PRO A 372 -28.64 18.85 -24.85
N GLN A 373 -29.96 18.63 -24.66
CA GLN A 373 -30.96 19.58 -25.15
C GLN A 373 -31.29 20.75 -24.20
N GLU A 374 -31.28 20.60 -22.87
CA GLU A 374 -31.65 21.71 -21.99
C GLU A 374 -30.57 22.81 -21.92
N HIS A 375 -29.29 22.45 -22.00
CA HIS A 375 -28.20 23.43 -21.95
C HIS A 375 -27.94 24.14 -23.29
N GLN A 376 -28.14 23.48 -24.44
CA GLN A 376 -28.01 24.13 -25.76
C GLN A 376 -29.10 25.17 -26.00
N ILE A 377 -30.30 24.97 -25.47
CA ILE A 377 -31.38 25.96 -25.55
C ILE A 377 -31.04 27.18 -24.67
N MET A 378 -30.47 27.00 -23.47
CA MET A 378 -30.04 28.15 -22.66
C MET A 378 -28.89 28.97 -23.29
N GLU A 379 -27.91 28.32 -23.92
CA GLU A 379 -26.71 29.00 -24.45
C GLU A 379 -26.97 29.74 -25.77
N GLN A 380 -27.83 29.20 -26.66
CA GLN A 380 -28.29 29.91 -27.87
C GLN A 380 -29.25 31.06 -27.55
N THR A 381 -30.02 30.96 -26.46
CA THR A 381 -30.94 32.03 -26.06
C THR A 381 -30.22 33.15 -25.29
N ALA A 382 -29.16 32.84 -24.54
CA ALA A 382 -28.38 33.83 -23.78
C ALA A 382 -27.49 34.73 -24.64
N THR A 383 -27.06 34.29 -25.82
CA THR A 383 -26.16 35.08 -26.70
C THR A 383 -26.86 36.14 -27.56
N HIS A 384 -28.21 36.18 -27.58
CA HIS A 384 -28.96 37.17 -28.39
C HIS A 384 -29.71 38.23 -27.58
N TRP A 385 -29.66 38.22 -26.24
CA TRP A 385 -30.61 38.99 -25.41
C TRP A 385 -29.97 39.73 -24.22
N MET A 386 -28.75 40.24 -24.38
CA MET A 386 -28.07 41.01 -23.32
C MET A 386 -28.50 42.49 -23.19
N ASP A 387 -29.50 42.99 -23.93
CA ASP A 387 -29.82 44.44 -23.96
C ASP A 387 -31.29 44.82 -23.69
N ILE A 388 -32.05 44.08 -22.85
CA ILE A 388 -33.38 44.55 -22.43
C ILE A 388 -33.62 44.31 -20.93
N PRO A 389 -33.81 45.36 -20.10
CA PRO A 389 -34.20 45.20 -18.71
C PRO A 389 -35.70 44.83 -18.62
N GLY A 390 -36.02 43.68 -18.04
CA GLY A 390 -37.38 43.38 -17.55
C GLY A 390 -38.11 42.13 -18.06
N THR A 391 -37.43 41.13 -18.65
CA THR A 391 -38.13 39.94 -19.19
C THR A 391 -37.95 38.70 -18.30
N VAL A 392 -39.06 38.15 -17.78
CA VAL A 392 -39.13 36.84 -17.10
C VAL A 392 -39.41 35.77 -18.16
N VAL A 393 -38.59 34.72 -18.22
CA VAL A 393 -38.62 33.66 -19.25
C VAL A 393 -39.56 32.51 -18.85
N PHE A 394 -40.45 32.09 -19.74
CA PHE A 394 -41.27 30.87 -19.63
C PHE A 394 -40.67 29.73 -20.47
N ASN A 395 -40.86 28.47 -20.04
CA ASN A 395 -40.46 27.27 -20.77
C ASN A 395 -41.58 26.88 -21.79
N GLU A 396 -41.29 26.98 -23.09
CA GLU A 396 -42.23 26.77 -24.19
C GLU A 396 -42.19 25.33 -24.73
N ALA A 397 -43.18 24.53 -24.34
CA ALA A 397 -43.77 23.47 -25.17
C ALA A 397 -45.04 22.90 -24.50
N ALA A 398 -44.95 22.57 -23.21
CA ALA A 398 -46.07 22.02 -22.43
C ALA A 398 -47.12 23.07 -22.03
N THR A 399 -46.67 24.30 -21.76
CA THR A 399 -47.51 25.42 -21.32
C THR A 399 -48.52 25.87 -22.39
N PHE A 400 -48.14 25.81 -23.67
CA PHE A 400 -49.00 26.18 -24.80
C PHE A 400 -50.03 25.11 -25.20
N GLN A 401 -49.86 23.87 -24.75
CA GLN A 401 -50.85 22.80 -24.96
C GLN A 401 -51.94 22.82 -23.89
N ALA A 402 -51.59 23.16 -22.65
CA ALA A 402 -52.51 23.24 -21.52
C ALA A 402 -53.51 24.41 -21.62
N ILE A 403 -53.09 25.56 -22.17
CA ILE A 403 -53.96 26.73 -22.35
C ILE A 403 -55.01 26.51 -23.46
N ARG A 404 -54.78 25.56 -24.38
CA ARG A 404 -55.66 25.29 -25.54
C ARG A 404 -56.94 24.50 -25.23
N GLN A 405 -57.06 23.87 -24.05
CA GLN A 405 -58.17 22.95 -23.72
C GLN A 405 -59.17 23.49 -22.67
N TYR A 406 -59.08 24.77 -22.28
CA TYR A 406 -59.96 25.35 -21.25
C TYR A 406 -61.00 26.29 -21.88
N ASP A 407 -62.28 25.92 -21.81
CA ASP A 407 -63.42 26.68 -22.37
C ASP A 407 -64.31 27.25 -21.26
N GLY A 408 -63.73 28.03 -20.34
CA GLY A 408 -64.45 28.66 -19.23
C GLY A 408 -63.70 29.85 -18.62
N GLU A 409 -64.45 30.85 -18.16
CA GLU A 409 -63.92 32.08 -17.54
C GLU A 409 -63.08 31.79 -16.28
N PHE A 410 -61.87 32.36 -16.23
CA PHE A 410 -60.95 32.21 -15.10
C PHE A 410 -61.42 33.00 -13.87
N ASN A 411 -61.59 32.33 -12.73
CA ASN A 411 -61.71 32.97 -11.42
C ASN A 411 -60.35 32.93 -10.71
N TYR A 412 -59.82 34.11 -10.36
CA TYR A 412 -58.38 34.35 -10.14
C TYR A 412 -57.79 33.87 -8.79
N ASN A 413 -58.56 33.13 -7.97
CA ASN A 413 -58.16 32.80 -6.60
C ASN A 413 -58.07 31.30 -6.25
N GLU A 414 -58.17 30.38 -7.20
CA GLU A 414 -57.99 28.93 -6.92
C GLU A 414 -57.07 28.20 -7.93
N PRO A 415 -56.25 27.23 -7.49
CA PRO A 415 -55.34 26.50 -8.37
C PRO A 415 -56.08 25.47 -9.24
N VAL A 416 -55.89 25.55 -10.56
CA VAL A 416 -56.47 24.62 -11.56
C VAL A 416 -55.49 23.50 -11.91
N THR A 417 -55.96 22.25 -11.96
CA THR A 417 -55.15 21.07 -12.32
C THR A 417 -55.50 20.57 -13.71
N LEU A 418 -54.53 20.41 -14.61
CA LEU A 418 -54.74 19.91 -15.98
C LEU A 418 -53.95 18.62 -16.25
N LYS A 419 -54.57 17.66 -16.93
CA LYS A 419 -53.94 16.40 -17.40
C LYS A 419 -53.84 16.42 -18.93
N VAL A 420 -52.67 16.08 -19.48
CA VAL A 420 -52.44 16.02 -20.95
C VAL A 420 -51.96 14.62 -21.35
N HIS A 421 -52.42 14.10 -22.49
CA HIS A 421 -51.99 12.84 -23.11
C HIS A 421 -51.18 13.09 -24.41
N PRO A 422 -50.24 12.20 -24.79
CA PRO A 422 -49.32 12.46 -25.92
C PRO A 422 -49.94 12.08 -27.28
N GLY A 423 -49.91 12.97 -28.29
CA GLY A 423 -50.29 12.58 -29.67
C GLY A 423 -50.49 13.65 -30.76
N ASP A 424 -50.64 14.95 -30.47
CA ASP A 424 -51.14 15.89 -31.50
C ASP A 424 -50.09 16.81 -32.15
N SER A 425 -50.21 17.00 -33.47
CA SER A 425 -49.36 17.83 -34.34
C SER A 425 -49.80 19.31 -34.39
N PRO A 426 -48.90 20.30 -34.66
CA PRO A 426 -49.25 21.72 -34.59
C PRO A 426 -49.74 22.31 -35.94
N PRO A 427 -50.68 23.28 -35.95
CA PRO A 427 -50.89 24.18 -37.07
C PRO A 427 -50.10 25.49 -36.91
N SER A 428 -49.75 26.07 -38.06
CA SER A 428 -49.13 27.39 -38.23
C SER A 428 -50.15 28.50 -38.01
N ASP A 429 -49.71 29.59 -37.39
CA ASP A 429 -50.34 30.93 -37.32
C ASP A 429 -50.98 31.29 -35.96
N LEU A 430 -50.19 31.97 -35.11
CA LEU A 430 -50.71 32.78 -34.00
C LEU A 430 -49.86 34.05 -33.82
N LYS A 431 -50.52 35.23 -33.75
CA LYS A 431 -49.92 36.51 -33.36
C LYS A 431 -50.38 36.86 -31.95
N ILE A 432 -49.45 37.23 -31.07
CA ILE A 432 -49.75 37.66 -29.68
C ILE A 432 -49.49 39.18 -29.58
N ALA A 433 -50.41 39.90 -28.93
CA ALA A 433 -50.31 41.33 -28.67
C ALA A 433 -49.39 41.61 -27.45
N PRO A 434 -48.64 42.73 -27.44
CA PRO A 434 -47.75 43.06 -26.33
C PRO A 434 -48.58 43.65 -25.17
N ASP A 435 -48.19 43.32 -23.92
CA ASP A 435 -48.62 43.94 -22.65
C ASP A 435 -49.64 43.17 -21.77
N THR A 436 -49.42 41.87 -21.53
CA THR A 436 -50.14 41.13 -20.46
C THR A 436 -49.19 40.40 -19.51
N GLU A 437 -49.24 40.74 -18.21
CA GLU A 437 -48.56 39.97 -17.15
C GLU A 437 -49.31 38.66 -16.87
N LEU A 438 -48.63 37.53 -16.98
CA LEU A 438 -49.20 36.19 -16.79
C LEU A 438 -48.96 35.65 -15.35
N PRO A 439 -49.89 34.86 -14.79
CA PRO A 439 -49.78 34.35 -13.42
C PRO A 439 -48.68 33.29 -13.27
N ARG A 440 -48.07 33.24 -12.08
CA ARG A 440 -47.06 32.23 -11.68
C ARG A 440 -47.67 30.83 -11.67
N ILE A 441 -47.23 29.96 -12.58
CA ILE A 441 -47.54 28.53 -12.56
C ILE A 441 -46.49 27.83 -11.68
N VAL A 442 -46.92 27.23 -10.58
CA VAL A 442 -46.10 26.35 -9.74
C VAL A 442 -46.42 24.90 -10.13
N TYR A 443 -45.43 24.18 -10.65
CA TYR A 443 -45.57 22.74 -10.86
C TYR A 443 -45.42 22.04 -9.51
N THR A 444 -46.51 21.49 -8.99
CA THR A 444 -46.45 20.48 -7.92
C THR A 444 -46.66 19.12 -8.58
N THR A 445 -45.56 18.42 -8.89
CA THR A 445 -45.64 16.98 -9.13
C THR A 445 -45.81 16.30 -7.77
N ASN A 446 -46.91 15.57 -7.59
CA ASN A 446 -47.10 14.65 -6.47
C ASN A 446 -46.21 13.41 -6.69
N ASP A 447 -44.90 13.61 -6.82
CA ASP A 447 -43.92 12.54 -6.85
C ASP A 447 -43.36 12.33 -5.43
N PRO A 448 -43.11 11.07 -5.03
CA PRO A 448 -42.56 10.78 -3.72
C PRO A 448 -41.19 11.46 -3.58
N ILE A 449 -41.06 12.37 -2.60
CA ILE A 449 -39.85 13.10 -2.16
C ILE A 449 -38.66 12.89 -3.12
N ASN A 450 -38.55 13.72 -4.14
CA ASN A 450 -37.44 13.65 -5.08
C ASN A 450 -36.16 14.09 -4.36
N LEU A 451 -35.27 13.14 -4.04
CA LEU A 451 -34.03 13.39 -3.31
C LEU A 451 -33.15 14.48 -3.98
N LYS A 452 -33.33 14.75 -5.28
CA LYS A 452 -32.67 15.85 -5.99
C LYS A 452 -33.10 17.24 -5.49
N GLU A 453 -34.38 17.41 -5.10
CA GLU A 453 -34.90 18.65 -4.53
C GLU A 453 -34.43 18.84 -3.08
N PHE A 454 -34.22 17.75 -2.34
CA PHE A 454 -33.68 17.80 -0.98
C PHE A 454 -32.19 18.19 -0.93
N LEU A 455 -31.43 17.88 -1.98
CA LEU A 455 -29.99 18.18 -2.09
C LEU A 455 -29.69 19.51 -2.79
N THR A 456 -30.70 20.23 -3.27
CA THR A 456 -30.56 21.57 -3.82
C THR A 456 -30.71 22.58 -2.69
N PHE A 457 -29.64 23.32 -2.40
CA PHE A 457 -29.62 24.33 -1.34
C PHE A 457 -29.53 25.73 -1.97
N SER A 458 -30.34 26.67 -1.48
CA SER A 458 -30.31 28.05 -1.95
C SER A 458 -29.72 28.97 -0.88
N PHE A 459 -28.67 29.72 -1.23
CA PHE A 459 -28.05 30.70 -0.34
C PHE A 459 -27.77 31.99 -1.10
N HIS A 460 -28.18 33.13 -0.54
CA HIS A 460 -28.03 34.46 -1.16
C HIS A 460 -28.55 34.54 -2.60
N GLY A 461 -29.71 33.93 -2.88
CA GLY A 461 -30.33 33.97 -4.22
C GLY A 461 -29.71 33.04 -5.26
N ARG A 462 -28.73 32.20 -4.89
CA ARG A 462 -28.11 31.20 -5.76
C ARG A 462 -28.56 29.80 -5.36
N THR A 463 -29.09 29.02 -6.32
CA THR A 463 -29.41 27.59 -6.18
C THR A 463 -28.15 26.77 -6.47
N PHE A 464 -27.70 25.97 -5.50
CA PHE A 464 -26.57 25.05 -5.68
C PHE A 464 -27.08 23.68 -6.10
N SER A 465 -26.51 23.15 -7.19
CA SER A 465 -26.86 21.83 -7.73
C SER A 465 -26.35 20.68 -6.83
N PRO A 466 -26.90 19.46 -6.96
CA PRO A 466 -26.40 18.30 -6.23
C PRO A 466 -24.91 17.99 -6.50
N SER A 467 -24.37 18.40 -7.66
CA SER A 467 -22.94 18.24 -7.97
C SER A 467 -22.05 19.10 -7.07
N PHE A 468 -22.49 20.32 -6.72
CA PHE A 468 -21.76 21.19 -5.80
C PHE A 468 -21.59 20.53 -4.43
N MET A 469 -22.68 19.99 -3.86
CA MET A 469 -22.65 19.29 -2.58
C MET A 469 -21.76 18.05 -2.62
N TYR A 470 -21.79 17.29 -3.71
CA TYR A 470 -20.89 16.16 -3.91
C TYR A 470 -19.42 16.61 -3.91
N SER A 471 -19.07 17.61 -4.72
CA SER A 471 -17.70 18.13 -4.85
C SER A 471 -17.21 18.71 -3.53
N LEU A 472 -18.05 19.44 -2.80
CA LEU A 472 -17.73 19.97 -1.48
C LEU A 472 -17.48 18.86 -0.47
N LEU A 473 -18.39 17.88 -0.36
CA LEU A 473 -18.24 16.76 0.56
C LEU A 473 -16.97 15.96 0.24
N TYR A 474 -16.70 15.72 -1.04
CA TYR A 474 -15.49 15.05 -1.49
C TYR A 474 -14.23 15.81 -1.03
N CYS A 475 -14.20 17.14 -1.22
CA CYS A 475 -13.08 17.98 -0.77
C CYS A 475 -12.90 17.97 0.74
N LEU A 476 -13.99 17.99 1.52
CA LEU A 476 -13.95 17.93 2.97
C LEU A 476 -13.39 16.59 3.47
N VAL A 477 -13.89 15.47 2.93
CA VAL A 477 -13.38 14.13 3.24
C VAL A 477 -11.89 14.03 2.90
N MET A 478 -11.51 14.47 1.70
CA MET A 478 -10.11 14.54 1.26
C MET A 478 -9.24 15.35 2.20
N THR A 479 -9.73 16.48 2.70
CA THR A 479 -8.99 17.37 3.61
C THR A 479 -8.74 16.72 4.96
N VAL A 480 -9.77 16.11 5.56
CA VAL A 480 -9.64 15.44 6.87
C VAL A 480 -8.65 14.29 6.79
N PHE A 481 -8.84 13.36 5.85
CA PHE A 481 -7.95 12.22 5.73
C PHE A 481 -6.57 12.59 5.18
N GLY A 482 -6.48 13.63 4.34
CA GLY A 482 -5.23 14.17 3.83
C GLY A 482 -4.39 14.84 4.91
N ALA A 483 -5.00 15.61 5.81
CA ALA A 483 -4.33 16.18 6.96
C ALA A 483 -3.83 15.09 7.93
N MET A 484 -4.64 14.06 8.19
CA MET A 484 -4.21 12.90 8.99
C MET A 484 -3.01 12.18 8.36
N ALA A 485 -3.05 11.94 7.05
CA ALA A 485 -1.96 11.28 6.35
C ALA A 485 -0.69 12.16 6.27
N MET A 486 -0.84 13.48 6.07
CA MET A 486 0.26 14.46 6.11
C MET A 486 0.90 14.55 7.48
N LYS A 487 0.11 14.50 8.57
CA LYS A 487 0.64 14.42 9.93
C LYS A 487 1.49 13.17 10.10
N ARG A 488 0.93 12.00 9.80
CA ARG A 488 1.58 10.71 9.99
C ARG A 488 2.88 10.56 9.19
N TRP A 489 2.86 10.91 7.90
CA TRP A 489 3.96 10.63 6.98
C TRP A 489 4.90 11.82 6.80
N GLY A 490 4.42 13.03 7.02
CA GLY A 490 5.17 14.26 6.82
C GLY A 490 5.67 14.83 8.14
N PHE A 491 4.76 15.33 8.99
CA PHE A 491 5.16 16.06 10.20
C PHE A 491 5.81 15.16 11.27
N ASP A 492 5.19 14.02 11.59
CA ASP A 492 5.68 13.12 12.63
C ASP A 492 7.06 12.52 12.27
N LEU A 493 7.31 12.30 10.98
CA LEU A 493 8.57 11.76 10.44
C LEU A 493 9.52 12.84 9.91
N LYS A 494 9.14 14.12 9.99
CA LYS A 494 9.89 15.28 9.44
C LYS A 494 10.25 15.13 7.95
N ASP A 495 9.42 14.45 7.17
CA ASP A 495 9.63 14.20 5.74
C ASP A 495 9.00 15.31 4.88
N LYS A 496 9.86 16.20 4.36
CA LYS A 496 9.46 17.32 3.50
C LYS A 496 8.81 16.87 2.18
N TYR A 497 9.20 15.72 1.64
CA TYR A 497 8.64 15.19 0.40
C TYR A 497 7.16 14.83 0.61
N GLN A 498 6.84 14.18 1.72
CA GLN A 498 5.46 13.80 2.03
C GLN A 498 4.59 15.02 2.33
N ILE A 499 5.12 16.03 3.04
CA ILE A 499 4.42 17.30 3.27
C ILE A 499 4.06 17.97 1.95
N ALA A 500 5.05 18.14 1.06
CA ALA A 500 4.84 18.76 -0.26
C ALA A 500 3.82 17.96 -1.11
N ARG A 501 3.92 16.63 -1.10
CA ARG A 501 3.01 15.74 -1.86
C ARG A 501 1.56 15.91 -1.44
N PHE A 502 1.28 15.78 -0.14
CA PHE A 502 -0.09 15.93 0.36
C PHE A 502 -0.59 17.37 0.24
N GLY A 503 0.28 18.37 0.38
CA GLY A 503 -0.06 19.78 0.17
C GLY A 503 -0.49 20.05 -1.27
N SER A 504 0.29 19.56 -2.24
CA SER A 504 -0.07 19.60 -3.66
C SER A 504 -1.42 18.95 -3.91
N LEU A 505 -1.63 17.75 -3.39
CA LEU A 505 -2.86 16.99 -3.62
C LEU A 505 -4.11 17.73 -3.11
N LEU A 506 -4.03 18.32 -1.91
CA LEU A 506 -5.13 19.11 -1.35
C LEU A 506 -5.35 20.42 -2.11
N PHE A 507 -4.27 21.08 -2.54
CA PHE A 507 -4.36 22.27 -3.36
C PHE A 507 -5.09 21.99 -4.68
N PHE A 508 -4.70 20.94 -5.41
CA PHE A 508 -5.36 20.58 -6.66
C PHE A 508 -6.83 20.22 -6.44
N GLN A 509 -7.13 19.50 -5.36
CA GLN A 509 -8.50 19.15 -4.99
C GLN A 509 -9.39 20.38 -4.77
N TRP A 510 -8.95 21.35 -3.97
CA TRP A 510 -9.74 22.54 -3.71
C TRP A 510 -9.78 23.49 -4.89
N PHE A 511 -8.66 23.75 -5.53
CA PHE A 511 -8.57 24.77 -6.57
C PHE A 511 -9.18 24.29 -7.90
N PHE A 512 -8.67 23.18 -8.43
CA PHE A 512 -9.06 22.71 -9.77
C PHE A 512 -10.31 21.84 -9.79
N PHE A 513 -10.61 21.12 -8.71
CA PHE A 513 -11.75 20.19 -8.66
C PHE A 513 -12.95 20.73 -7.87
N PHE A 514 -12.86 21.94 -7.31
CA PHE A 514 -13.99 22.59 -6.64
C PHE A 514 -14.13 24.06 -7.01
N ILE A 515 -13.13 24.91 -6.73
CA ILE A 515 -13.24 26.36 -6.94
C ILE A 515 -13.44 26.69 -8.43
N LEU A 516 -12.58 26.20 -9.31
CA LEU A 516 -12.67 26.53 -10.74
C LEU A 516 -13.99 26.04 -11.38
N PRO A 517 -14.39 24.77 -11.25
CA PRO A 517 -15.64 24.30 -11.87
C PRO A 517 -16.87 24.99 -11.27
N GLU A 518 -16.93 25.15 -9.95
CA GLU A 518 -18.15 25.60 -9.27
C GLU A 518 -18.30 27.12 -9.17
N PHE A 519 -17.21 27.90 -9.23
CA PHE A 519 -17.25 29.36 -9.05
C PHE A 519 -16.73 30.17 -10.24
N VAL A 520 -15.95 29.58 -11.14
CA VAL A 520 -15.35 30.30 -12.28
C VAL A 520 -15.98 29.91 -13.60
N PHE A 521 -15.96 28.62 -13.93
CA PHE A 521 -16.41 28.15 -15.25
C PHE A 521 -17.88 27.74 -15.28
N HIS A 522 -18.43 27.27 -14.15
CA HIS A 522 -19.80 26.73 -14.08
C HIS A 522 -20.08 25.62 -15.10
N ASP A 523 -19.04 24.90 -15.52
CA ASP A 523 -19.09 23.85 -16.53
C ASP A 523 -18.32 22.62 -16.03
N TRP A 524 -18.92 21.44 -16.17
CA TRP A 524 -18.28 20.16 -15.87
C TRP A 524 -17.04 19.91 -16.75
N ARG A 525 -16.94 20.56 -17.92
CA ARG A 525 -15.73 20.48 -18.77
C ARG A 525 -14.51 21.10 -18.11
N ALA A 526 -14.66 21.95 -17.10
CA ALA A 526 -13.56 22.50 -16.32
C ALA A 526 -12.69 21.42 -15.65
N TYR A 527 -13.23 20.22 -15.39
CA TYR A 527 -12.43 19.08 -14.93
C TYR A 527 -11.36 18.64 -15.95
N GLY A 528 -11.60 18.88 -17.25
CA GLY A 528 -10.65 18.66 -18.33
C GLY A 528 -9.47 19.63 -18.33
N LEU A 529 -9.46 20.65 -17.46
CA LEU A 529 -8.29 21.48 -17.24
C LEU A 529 -7.13 20.70 -16.61
N VAL A 530 -7.44 19.69 -15.80
CA VAL A 530 -6.46 18.85 -15.11
C VAL A 530 -6.51 17.41 -15.59
N TYR A 531 -7.70 16.84 -15.80
CA TYR A 531 -7.80 15.48 -16.32
C TYR A 531 -7.52 15.42 -17.82
N ALA A 532 -6.35 14.87 -18.15
CA ALA A 532 -5.96 14.62 -19.52
C ALA A 532 -6.69 13.41 -20.12
N TRP A 533 -6.84 13.42 -21.44
CA TRP A 533 -7.06 12.20 -22.21
C TRP A 533 -5.89 11.23 -21.95
N PRO A 534 -6.14 9.91 -21.87
CA PRO A 534 -7.38 9.18 -22.14
C PRO A 534 -8.30 8.96 -20.93
N LEU A 535 -8.00 9.56 -19.76
CA LEU A 535 -8.87 9.40 -18.58
C LEU A 535 -10.16 10.19 -18.73
N PHE A 536 -10.08 11.45 -19.14
CA PHE A 536 -11.24 12.29 -19.34
C PHE A 536 -11.49 12.45 -20.84
N PHE A 537 -12.11 11.42 -21.42
CA PHE A 537 -12.33 11.37 -22.86
C PHE A 537 -13.32 12.45 -23.31
N ASN A 538 -14.28 12.81 -22.47
CA ASN A 538 -15.36 13.75 -22.74
C ASN A 538 -14.91 15.18 -23.13
N THR A 539 -13.63 15.57 -22.94
CA THR A 539 -13.08 16.84 -23.43
C THR A 539 -13.31 17.08 -24.92
N PHE A 540 -13.34 16.00 -25.71
CA PHE A 540 -13.43 16.07 -27.18
C PHE A 540 -14.84 15.79 -27.74
N PHE A 541 -15.84 15.61 -26.88
CA PHE A 541 -17.16 15.15 -27.27
C PHE A 541 -18.25 16.10 -26.77
N ASP A 542 -19.48 15.93 -27.26
CA ASP A 542 -20.67 16.73 -26.89
C ASP A 542 -20.49 18.24 -27.13
N SER A 543 -20.24 18.63 -28.38
CA SER A 543 -20.12 20.04 -28.80
C SER A 543 -19.10 20.85 -27.98
N PRO A 544 -17.82 20.41 -27.89
CA PRO A 544 -16.82 21.12 -27.10
C PRO A 544 -16.44 22.45 -27.76
N THR A 545 -16.17 23.48 -26.93
CA THR A 545 -15.61 24.73 -27.43
C THR A 545 -14.18 24.51 -27.95
N MET A 546 -13.75 25.34 -28.89
CA MET A 546 -12.39 25.26 -29.45
C MET A 546 -11.30 25.35 -28.37
N PHE A 547 -11.56 26.08 -27.29
CA PHE A 547 -10.68 26.18 -26.14
C PHE A 547 -10.40 24.80 -25.50
N TYR A 548 -11.45 24.05 -25.16
CA TYR A 548 -11.28 22.74 -24.50
C TYR A 548 -10.62 21.71 -25.41
N ILE A 549 -10.90 21.73 -26.72
CA ILE A 549 -10.22 20.86 -27.69
C ILE A 549 -8.73 21.18 -27.73
N ALA A 550 -8.37 22.46 -27.94
CA ALA A 550 -6.98 22.89 -28.01
C ALA A 550 -6.24 22.60 -26.70
N TRP A 551 -6.85 22.92 -25.56
CA TRP A 551 -6.29 22.63 -24.25
C TRP A 551 -6.12 21.13 -24.02
N GLY A 552 -7.12 20.31 -24.35
CA GLY A 552 -7.06 18.86 -24.21
C GLY A 552 -5.92 18.24 -25.02
N ILE A 553 -5.70 18.72 -26.25
CA ILE A 553 -4.57 18.31 -27.10
C ILE A 553 -3.23 18.72 -26.47
N VAL A 554 -3.10 19.97 -26.03
CA VAL A 554 -1.86 20.46 -25.39
C VAL A 554 -1.59 19.72 -24.08
N LEU A 555 -2.60 19.50 -23.26
CA LEU A 555 -2.48 18.80 -21.99
C LEU A 555 -2.03 17.35 -22.20
N ALA A 556 -2.71 16.61 -23.07
CA ALA A 556 -2.39 15.19 -23.30
C ALA A 556 -1.14 14.97 -24.16
N GLY A 557 -0.89 15.83 -25.15
CA GLY A 557 0.19 15.68 -26.13
C GLY A 557 1.49 16.41 -25.78
N VAL A 558 1.45 17.40 -24.89
CA VAL A 558 2.63 18.19 -24.51
C VAL A 558 2.86 18.20 -23.00
N LEU A 559 1.92 18.72 -22.22
CA LEU A 559 2.14 18.94 -20.78
C LEU A 559 2.33 17.63 -20.01
N ILE A 560 1.50 16.61 -20.24
CA ILE A 560 1.65 15.29 -19.61
C ILE A 560 2.95 14.61 -20.04
N PRO A 561 3.29 14.50 -21.35
CA PRO A 561 4.57 13.97 -21.78
C PRO A 561 5.79 14.69 -21.17
N VAL A 562 5.77 16.02 -21.13
CA VAL A 562 6.83 16.82 -20.47
C VAL A 562 6.88 16.53 -18.98
N PHE A 563 5.74 16.48 -18.29
CA PHE A 563 5.70 16.11 -16.88
C PHE A 563 6.29 14.71 -16.64
N VAL A 564 5.95 13.75 -17.49
CA VAL A 564 6.44 12.35 -17.39
C VAL A 564 7.96 12.26 -17.54
N LEU A 565 8.59 13.09 -18.38
CA LEU A 565 10.05 13.15 -18.49
C LEU A 565 10.73 13.41 -17.14
N PHE A 566 10.19 14.32 -16.34
CA PHE A 566 10.79 14.74 -15.07
C PHE A 566 10.30 13.93 -13.87
N HIS A 567 9.06 13.46 -13.92
CA HIS A 567 8.35 12.99 -12.74
C HIS A 567 7.74 11.59 -12.91
N GLY A 568 7.92 10.94 -14.07
CA GLY A 568 7.32 9.64 -14.36
C GLY A 568 5.80 9.68 -14.13
N LYS A 569 5.28 8.71 -13.36
CA LYS A 569 3.84 8.59 -13.07
C LYS A 569 3.36 9.39 -11.84
N ARG A 570 4.13 10.37 -11.32
CA ARG A 570 3.79 11.11 -10.08
C ARG A 570 2.46 11.87 -10.12
N TYR A 571 1.90 12.15 -11.30
CA TYR A 571 0.58 12.76 -11.46
C TYR A 571 -0.49 12.03 -10.62
N CYS A 572 -0.41 10.68 -10.57
CA CYS A 572 -1.36 9.84 -9.82
C CYS A 572 -1.35 10.04 -8.29
N THR A 573 -0.33 10.70 -7.73
CA THR A 573 -0.14 10.90 -6.28
C THR A 573 -0.04 12.37 -5.87
N TRP A 574 0.33 13.27 -6.78
CA TRP A 574 0.48 14.71 -6.52
C TRP A 574 -0.69 15.58 -7.00
N ILE A 575 -1.41 15.15 -8.05
CA ILE A 575 -2.33 16.02 -8.80
C ILE A 575 -3.72 15.38 -8.97
N CYS A 576 -3.78 14.11 -9.36
CA CYS A 576 -5.02 13.44 -9.75
C CYS A 576 -6.05 13.38 -8.62
N GLY A 577 -7.27 13.92 -8.83
CA GLY A 577 -8.37 13.84 -7.86
C GLY A 577 -8.80 12.39 -7.56
N CYS A 578 -8.97 11.53 -8.58
CA CYS A 578 -9.26 10.10 -8.38
C CYS A 578 -8.17 9.40 -7.55
N GLY A 579 -6.90 9.76 -7.80
CA GLY A 579 -5.76 9.27 -7.04
C GLY A 579 -5.72 9.85 -5.62
N GLY A 580 -6.35 11.00 -5.39
CA GLY A 580 -6.36 11.70 -4.13
C GLY A 580 -7.10 10.95 -3.04
N LEU A 581 -8.31 10.45 -3.31
CA LEU A 581 -9.07 9.69 -2.32
C LEU A 581 -8.35 8.38 -1.93
N ALA A 582 -7.69 7.75 -2.89
CA ALA A 582 -6.79 6.64 -2.63
C ALA A 582 -5.56 7.04 -1.79
N GLU A 583 -5.07 8.27 -1.99
CA GLU A 583 -4.10 9.01 -1.16
C GLU A 583 -4.44 9.05 0.31
N THR A 584 -5.64 9.51 0.57
CA THR A 584 -6.04 10.00 1.88
C THR A 584 -6.78 8.89 2.60
N LEU A 585 -8.02 8.62 2.20
CA LEU A 585 -8.86 7.58 2.79
C LEU A 585 -8.25 6.19 2.58
N GLY A 586 -7.72 5.92 1.38
CA GLY A 586 -7.10 4.63 1.02
C GLY A 586 -5.78 4.32 1.75
N ASP A 587 -5.14 5.31 2.41
CA ASP A 587 -3.85 5.18 3.10
C ASP A 587 -3.82 4.08 4.16
N ARG A 588 -4.95 3.80 4.78
CA ARG A 588 -5.05 2.85 5.89
C ARG A 588 -4.88 1.39 5.46
N TRP A 589 -4.99 1.15 4.15
CA TRP A 589 -5.04 -0.19 3.58
C TRP A 589 -3.92 -0.46 2.56
N ARG A 590 -2.85 0.36 2.53
CA ARG A 590 -1.72 0.21 1.58
C ARG A 590 -1.11 -1.19 1.62
N HIS A 591 -1.01 -1.80 2.79
CA HIS A 591 -0.42 -3.12 2.99
C HIS A 591 -1.18 -4.26 2.31
N TYR A 592 -2.47 -4.05 1.98
CA TYR A 592 -3.29 -5.00 1.22
C TYR A 592 -3.10 -4.94 -0.29
N ALA A 593 -2.25 -4.04 -0.81
CA ALA A 593 -1.93 -4.03 -2.23
C ALA A 593 -1.42 -5.41 -2.69
N PRO A 594 -2.03 -6.04 -3.71
CA PRO A 594 -1.61 -7.34 -4.23
C PRO A 594 -0.16 -7.32 -4.70
N LYS A 595 0.61 -8.37 -4.41
CA LYS A 595 2.04 -8.44 -4.73
C LYS A 595 2.35 -9.69 -5.55
N GLY A 596 3.55 -9.75 -6.10
CA GLY A 596 4.07 -10.91 -6.83
C GLY A 596 3.69 -10.98 -8.31
N LYS A 597 4.20 -12.03 -8.98
CA LYS A 597 4.16 -12.18 -10.45
C LYS A 597 2.73 -12.27 -11.01
N ALA A 598 1.79 -12.87 -10.29
CA ALA A 598 0.38 -12.96 -10.73
C ALA A 598 -0.28 -11.57 -10.80
N SER A 599 -0.11 -10.76 -9.75
CA SER A 599 -0.58 -9.38 -9.71
C SER A 599 0.10 -8.50 -10.77
N GLN A 600 1.41 -8.68 -11.02
CA GLN A 600 2.09 -7.97 -12.11
C GLN A 600 1.48 -8.29 -13.50
N LYS A 601 1.05 -9.53 -13.73
CA LYS A 601 0.36 -9.90 -15.00
C LYS A 601 -0.97 -9.16 -15.17
N TRP A 602 -1.67 -8.83 -14.09
CA TRP A 602 -2.93 -8.07 -14.15
C TRP A 602 -2.74 -6.63 -14.62
N GLU A 603 -1.53 -6.08 -14.56
CA GLU A 603 -1.24 -4.75 -15.11
C GLU A 603 -1.52 -4.67 -16.62
N LYS A 604 -1.58 -5.82 -17.32
CA LYS A 604 -2.01 -5.91 -18.73
C LYS A 604 -3.44 -5.43 -18.96
N MET A 605 -4.31 -5.47 -17.94
CA MET A 605 -5.67 -4.93 -18.04
C MET A 605 -5.66 -3.44 -18.40
N GLY A 606 -4.68 -2.68 -17.90
CA GLY A 606 -4.57 -1.25 -18.18
C GLY A 606 -4.20 -0.98 -19.64
N ASP A 607 -3.44 -1.88 -20.27
CA ASP A 607 -3.11 -1.79 -21.70
C ASP A 607 -4.39 -1.97 -22.53
N VAL A 608 -5.24 -2.94 -22.15
CA VAL A 608 -6.54 -3.16 -22.80
C VAL A 608 -7.44 -1.92 -22.67
N VAL A 609 -7.57 -1.35 -21.46
CA VAL A 609 -8.40 -0.15 -21.26
C VAL A 609 -7.89 1.05 -22.06
N LEU A 610 -6.56 1.24 -22.12
CA LEU A 610 -5.95 2.30 -22.91
C LEU A 610 -6.21 2.12 -24.42
N ILE A 611 -6.03 0.91 -24.94
CA ILE A 611 -6.26 0.60 -26.36
C ILE A 611 -7.75 0.80 -26.72
N LEU A 612 -8.67 0.37 -25.84
CA LEU A 612 -10.11 0.61 -26.04
C LEU A 612 -10.44 2.10 -26.05
N ALA A 613 -9.89 2.89 -25.11
CA ALA A 613 -10.10 4.33 -25.06
C ALA A 613 -9.58 5.02 -26.34
N ALA A 614 -8.40 4.62 -26.82
CA ALA A 614 -7.85 5.11 -28.07
C ALA A 614 -8.70 4.71 -29.30
N GLY A 615 -9.12 3.45 -29.36
CA GLY A 615 -9.97 2.93 -30.44
C GLY A 615 -11.32 3.66 -30.54
N ILE A 616 -11.98 3.90 -29.40
CA ILE A 616 -13.25 4.66 -29.35
C ILE A 616 -13.03 6.11 -29.79
N THR A 617 -11.93 6.74 -29.34
CA THR A 617 -11.58 8.12 -29.72
C THR A 617 -11.37 8.25 -31.23
N ILE A 618 -10.61 7.31 -31.82
CA ILE A 618 -10.36 7.25 -33.26
C ILE A 618 -11.66 6.99 -34.03
N ALA A 619 -12.45 6.00 -33.61
CA ALA A 619 -13.71 5.65 -34.26
C ALA A 619 -14.70 6.82 -34.27
N TYR A 620 -14.75 7.62 -33.20
CA TYR A 620 -15.56 8.83 -33.15
C TYR A 620 -15.10 9.90 -34.14
N PHE A 621 -13.80 10.16 -34.22
CA PHE A 621 -13.25 11.12 -35.17
C PHE A 621 -13.66 10.78 -36.62
N PHE A 622 -13.62 9.51 -37.00
CA PHE A 622 -14.02 9.04 -38.33
C PHE A 622 -15.54 8.86 -38.52
N SER A 623 -16.33 8.77 -37.44
CA SER A 623 -17.80 8.67 -37.52
C SER A 623 -18.46 9.94 -38.06
N ASN A 624 -17.76 11.09 -37.99
CA ASN A 624 -18.20 12.33 -38.64
C ASN A 624 -18.06 12.28 -40.17
N THR A 625 -17.19 11.41 -40.71
CA THR A 625 -16.97 11.24 -42.15
C THR A 625 -17.82 10.11 -42.75
N ALA A 626 -18.19 9.11 -41.94
CA ALA A 626 -19.00 7.96 -42.36
C ALA A 626 -20.24 7.80 -41.46
N THR A 627 -21.38 8.31 -41.93
CA THR A 627 -22.67 8.33 -41.21
C THR A 627 -23.15 6.96 -40.74
N VAL A 628 -22.76 5.89 -41.44
CA VAL A 628 -23.08 4.49 -41.11
C VAL A 628 -22.48 4.03 -39.78
N LEU A 629 -21.38 4.64 -39.32
CA LEU A 629 -20.69 4.26 -38.08
C LEU A 629 -21.27 4.94 -36.82
N LYS A 630 -22.09 5.99 -36.98
CA LYS A 630 -22.57 6.82 -35.86
C LYS A 630 -23.33 6.06 -34.77
N PRO A 631 -24.27 5.13 -35.08
CA PRO A 631 -25.02 4.41 -34.04
C PRO A 631 -24.14 3.46 -33.22
N GLY A 632 -23.19 2.80 -33.88
CA GLY A 632 -22.26 1.87 -33.23
C GLY A 632 -21.29 2.57 -32.28
N VAL A 633 -20.79 3.74 -32.68
CA VAL A 633 -19.89 4.56 -31.84
C VAL A 633 -20.64 5.15 -30.64
N ALA A 634 -21.88 5.63 -30.81
CA ALA A 634 -22.68 6.13 -29.70
C ALA A 634 -22.97 5.04 -28.65
N THR A 635 -23.30 3.82 -29.11
CA THR A 635 -23.53 2.67 -28.23
C THR A 635 -22.24 2.27 -27.49
N ALA A 636 -21.12 2.16 -28.21
CA ALA A 636 -19.82 1.85 -27.62
C ALA A 636 -19.40 2.89 -26.56
N ARG A 637 -19.67 4.17 -26.82
CA ARG A 637 -19.43 5.26 -25.87
C ARG A 637 -20.29 5.11 -24.60
N LYS A 638 -21.57 4.79 -24.74
CA LYS A 638 -22.49 4.59 -23.60
C LYS A 638 -22.03 3.42 -22.73
N ILE A 639 -21.63 2.30 -23.36
CA ILE A 639 -21.08 1.13 -22.65
C ILE A 639 -19.77 1.50 -21.94
N TYR A 640 -18.88 2.24 -22.62
CA TYR A 640 -17.61 2.67 -22.03
C TYR A 640 -17.83 3.59 -20.83
N SER A 641 -18.69 4.61 -20.92
CA SER A 641 -18.94 5.53 -19.81
C SER A 641 -19.60 4.82 -18.63
N LEU A 642 -20.58 3.93 -18.87
CA LEU A 642 -21.18 3.13 -17.80
C LEU A 642 -20.15 2.20 -17.13
N GLY A 643 -19.33 1.51 -17.91
CA GLY A 643 -18.32 0.58 -17.39
C GLY A 643 -17.16 1.29 -16.69
N VAL A 644 -16.64 2.37 -17.26
CA VAL A 644 -15.42 3.04 -16.79
C VAL A 644 -15.74 4.10 -15.74
N ASP A 645 -16.63 5.05 -16.01
CA ASP A 645 -16.83 6.21 -15.13
C ASP A 645 -17.61 5.84 -13.86
N LEU A 646 -18.61 4.97 -13.97
CA LEU A 646 -19.45 4.56 -12.83
C LEU A 646 -18.84 3.37 -12.08
N TRP A 647 -18.64 2.24 -12.78
CA TRP A 647 -18.19 1.01 -12.14
C TRP A 647 -16.70 1.06 -11.81
N LEU A 648 -15.84 1.32 -12.78
CA LEU A 648 -14.40 1.19 -12.59
C LEU A 648 -13.70 2.41 -11.98
N VAL A 649 -14.25 3.63 -12.02
CA VAL A 649 -13.69 4.81 -11.32
C VAL A 649 -14.35 4.99 -9.94
N GLY A 650 -15.68 4.82 -9.89
CA GLY A 650 -16.48 5.12 -8.71
C GLY A 650 -16.66 3.94 -7.75
N ILE A 651 -17.59 3.04 -8.06
CA ILE A 651 -18.10 2.05 -7.11
C ILE A 651 -17.04 0.99 -6.79
N ILE A 652 -16.45 0.35 -7.80
CA ILE A 652 -15.58 -0.81 -7.61
C ILE A 652 -14.29 -0.45 -6.88
N PRO A 653 -13.48 0.54 -7.29
CA PRO A 653 -12.20 0.79 -6.65
C PRO A 653 -12.34 1.21 -5.18
N VAL A 654 -13.24 2.15 -4.89
CA VAL A 654 -13.48 2.62 -3.52
C VAL A 654 -13.95 1.45 -2.66
N THR A 655 -14.82 0.59 -3.21
CA THR A 655 -15.26 -0.64 -2.55
C THR A 655 -14.11 -1.63 -2.30
N LEU A 656 -13.09 -1.65 -3.15
CA LEU A 656 -11.94 -2.56 -3.04
C LEU A 656 -10.80 -2.02 -2.15
N TYR A 657 -10.80 -0.75 -1.74
CA TYR A 657 -9.70 -0.18 -0.94
C TYR A 657 -9.32 -1.01 0.29
N PRO A 658 -10.26 -1.49 1.13
CA PRO A 658 -9.94 -2.27 2.32
C PRO A 658 -9.40 -3.68 2.04
N PHE A 659 -9.39 -4.11 0.78
CA PHE A 659 -9.13 -5.49 0.38
C PHE A 659 -7.93 -5.62 -0.54
N LEU A 660 -7.77 -4.70 -1.48
CA LEU A 660 -6.70 -4.70 -2.47
C LEU A 660 -5.86 -3.42 -2.42
N GLY A 661 -6.07 -2.58 -1.40
CA GLY A 661 -5.38 -1.30 -1.20
C GLY A 661 -5.95 -0.14 -2.02
N GLY A 662 -5.49 1.08 -1.73
CA GLY A 662 -6.05 2.31 -2.31
C GLY A 662 -5.82 2.49 -3.81
N LYS A 663 -4.75 1.94 -4.39
CA LYS A 663 -4.30 2.27 -5.77
C LYS A 663 -4.61 1.21 -6.83
N VAL A 664 -5.58 0.33 -6.58
CA VAL A 664 -6.02 -0.73 -7.52
C VAL A 664 -6.41 -0.13 -8.88
N TRP A 665 -7.22 0.93 -8.88
CA TRP A 665 -7.61 1.67 -10.10
C TRP A 665 -6.40 2.20 -10.86
N CYS A 666 -5.52 2.94 -10.17
CA CYS A 666 -4.34 3.56 -10.77
C CYS A 666 -3.35 2.53 -11.35
N ARG A 667 -3.32 1.32 -10.78
CA ARG A 667 -2.42 0.25 -11.21
C ARG A 667 -2.98 -0.55 -12.38
N TYR A 668 -4.26 -0.93 -12.33
CA TYR A 668 -4.81 -1.92 -13.27
C TYR A 668 -5.73 -1.35 -14.35
N TRP A 669 -6.40 -0.22 -14.11
CA TRP A 669 -7.52 0.19 -14.97
C TRP A 669 -7.46 1.64 -15.44
N CYS A 670 -6.70 2.51 -14.79
CA CYS A 670 -6.60 3.91 -15.19
C CYS A 670 -5.82 4.06 -16.52
N PRO A 671 -6.46 4.51 -17.61
CA PRO A 671 -5.81 4.58 -18.92
C PRO A 671 -4.76 5.70 -18.97
N LEU A 672 -4.96 6.82 -18.25
CA LEU A 672 -3.95 7.88 -18.13
C LEU A 672 -2.71 7.41 -17.37
N ALA A 673 -2.89 6.66 -16.28
CA ALA A 673 -1.76 6.07 -15.56
C ALA A 673 -0.97 5.11 -16.47
N LYS A 674 -1.66 4.33 -17.29
CA LYS A 674 -1.00 3.43 -18.25
C LYS A 674 -0.30 4.18 -19.38
N MET A 675 -0.90 5.24 -19.92
CA MET A 675 -0.26 6.09 -20.93
C MET A 675 1.05 6.70 -20.39
N MET A 676 1.03 7.26 -19.18
CA MET A 676 2.24 7.78 -18.53
C MET A 676 3.28 6.68 -18.28
N GLU A 677 2.86 5.44 -17.99
CA GLU A 677 3.77 4.31 -17.88
C GLU A 677 4.46 4.01 -19.21
N TRP A 678 3.74 3.95 -20.33
CA TRP A 678 4.33 3.74 -21.65
C TRP A 678 5.31 4.86 -22.04
N LEU A 679 4.92 6.12 -21.80
CA LEU A 679 5.78 7.28 -22.06
C LEU A 679 7.04 7.24 -21.18
N SER A 680 6.89 7.01 -19.88
CA SER A 680 8.02 6.95 -18.94
C SER A 680 8.96 5.79 -19.28
N ARG A 681 8.42 4.62 -19.65
CA ARG A 681 9.18 3.47 -20.15
C ARG A 681 10.01 3.82 -21.37
N PHE A 682 9.40 4.49 -22.33
CA PHE A 682 10.08 4.94 -23.55
C PHE A 682 11.19 5.92 -23.21
N TYR A 683 10.92 6.94 -22.39
CA TYR A 683 11.94 7.92 -21.97
C TYR A 683 13.08 7.32 -21.17
N THR A 684 12.82 6.34 -20.30
CA THR A 684 13.88 5.63 -19.58
C THR A 684 14.75 4.83 -20.54
N LYS A 685 14.16 4.12 -21.52
CA LYS A 685 14.92 3.39 -22.55
C LYS A 685 15.78 4.31 -23.42
N MET A 686 15.33 5.53 -23.67
CA MET A 686 16.08 6.55 -24.41
C MET A 686 17.10 7.31 -23.54
N GLY A 687 17.16 7.07 -22.23
CA GLY A 687 18.05 7.76 -21.30
C GLY A 687 17.63 9.19 -20.93
N TRP A 688 16.39 9.59 -21.20
CA TRP A 688 15.87 10.95 -20.93
C TRP A 688 15.12 11.08 -19.62
N SER A 689 14.60 9.97 -19.08
CA SER A 689 13.81 9.99 -17.85
C SER A 689 14.64 10.43 -16.65
N ARG A 690 14.11 11.36 -15.86
CA ARG A 690 14.72 11.82 -14.60
C ARG A 690 14.10 11.17 -13.36
N PHE A 691 13.08 10.34 -13.52
CA PHE A 691 12.44 9.66 -12.39
C PHE A 691 13.15 8.34 -12.08
N HIS A 692 13.84 8.32 -10.94
CA HIS A 692 14.56 7.17 -10.42
C HIS A 692 14.44 7.11 -8.89
N ILE A 693 14.36 5.91 -8.34
CA ILE A 693 14.60 5.63 -6.93
C ILE A 693 15.83 4.74 -6.86
N TYR A 694 16.88 5.24 -6.24
CA TYR A 694 18.14 4.55 -6.07
C TYR A 694 18.16 3.76 -4.77
N SER A 695 19.03 2.76 -4.73
CA SER A 695 19.32 1.97 -3.54
C SER A 695 20.82 1.94 -3.26
N ASN A 696 21.19 2.02 -1.98
CA ASN A 696 22.56 1.74 -1.51
C ASN A 696 22.65 0.29 -0.98
N ASP A 697 23.78 -0.03 -0.35
CA ASP A 697 24.14 -1.34 0.19
C ASP A 697 23.57 -1.65 1.59
N LYS A 698 22.96 -0.68 2.28
CA LYS A 698 22.45 -0.82 3.66
C LYS A 698 21.18 -1.69 3.80
N CYS A 699 20.76 -2.41 2.75
CA CYS A 699 19.51 -3.18 2.80
C CYS A 699 19.60 -4.36 3.77
N ILE A 700 18.68 -4.45 4.74
CA ILE A 700 18.62 -5.55 5.72
C ILE A 700 17.49 -6.57 5.47
N THR A 701 16.83 -6.52 4.31
CA THR A 701 15.71 -7.43 3.95
C THR A 701 14.50 -7.42 4.90
N CYS A 702 14.21 -6.30 5.58
CA CYS A 702 13.10 -6.23 6.52
C CYS A 702 11.69 -6.17 5.87
N GLY A 703 11.61 -5.75 4.61
CA GLY A 703 10.36 -5.72 3.84
C GLY A 703 9.44 -4.53 4.08
N GLU A 704 9.78 -3.51 4.90
CA GLU A 704 8.90 -2.34 5.13
C GLU A 704 8.56 -1.60 3.82
N CYS A 705 9.56 -1.38 2.97
CA CYS A 705 9.38 -0.68 1.70
C CYS A 705 8.39 -1.41 0.77
N THR A 706 8.44 -2.74 0.73
CA THR A 706 7.49 -3.59 0.00
C THR A 706 6.11 -3.57 0.67
N ARG A 707 6.05 -3.68 2.01
CA ARG A 707 4.81 -3.69 2.79
C ARG A 707 3.99 -2.41 2.58
N TYR A 708 4.62 -1.25 2.61
CA TYR A 708 3.93 0.04 2.45
C TYR A 708 3.79 0.52 0.99
N CYS A 709 4.21 -0.30 0.01
CA CYS A 709 4.04 0.05 -1.39
C CYS A 709 2.57 0.01 -1.82
N GLN A 710 1.99 1.17 -2.14
CA GLN A 710 0.58 1.28 -2.52
C GLN A 710 0.18 0.53 -3.77
N VAL A 711 1.12 0.39 -4.70
CA VAL A 711 0.91 -0.33 -5.95
C VAL A 711 1.51 -1.73 -5.88
N GLY A 712 1.87 -2.23 -4.69
CA GLY A 712 2.24 -3.64 -4.49
C GLY A 712 3.52 -4.09 -5.18
N ILE A 713 4.48 -3.17 -5.38
CA ILE A 713 5.82 -3.49 -5.90
C ILE A 713 6.65 -4.15 -4.78
N ASP A 714 7.44 -5.16 -5.15
CA ASP A 714 8.45 -5.74 -4.26
C ASP A 714 9.71 -4.84 -4.22
N VAL A 715 9.57 -3.67 -3.60
CA VAL A 715 10.63 -2.64 -3.53
C VAL A 715 11.91 -3.17 -2.88
N MET A 716 11.76 -4.05 -1.88
CA MET A 716 12.90 -4.68 -1.20
C MET A 716 13.79 -5.45 -2.18
N ASN A 717 13.21 -6.13 -3.17
CA ASN A 717 13.98 -6.89 -4.14
C ASN A 717 14.88 -6.00 -5.00
N PHE A 718 14.41 -4.80 -5.36
CA PHE A 718 15.24 -3.79 -6.04
C PHE A 718 16.36 -3.31 -5.13
N ALA A 719 16.06 -3.05 -3.85
CA ALA A 719 17.05 -2.60 -2.88
C ALA A 719 18.18 -3.64 -2.66
N VAL A 720 17.82 -4.92 -2.50
CA VAL A 720 18.77 -6.03 -2.33
C VAL A 720 19.71 -6.14 -3.52
N LYS A 721 19.18 -5.99 -4.75
CA LYS A 721 19.99 -6.06 -5.98
C LYS A 721 20.75 -4.77 -6.27
N GLN A 722 20.54 -3.71 -5.50
CA GLN A 722 20.98 -2.35 -5.79
C GLN A 722 20.55 -1.89 -7.20
N GLU A 723 19.37 -2.32 -7.63
CA GLU A 723 18.79 -1.94 -8.91
C GLU A 723 18.02 -0.62 -8.76
N THR A 724 18.10 0.22 -9.79
CA THR A 724 17.31 1.45 -9.82
C THR A 724 15.84 1.11 -10.08
N LEU A 725 14.96 1.59 -9.20
CA LEU A 725 13.51 1.44 -9.35
C LEU A 725 12.96 2.63 -10.15
N ASP A 726 12.44 2.34 -11.35
CA ASP A 726 11.86 3.34 -12.25
C ASP A 726 10.62 2.77 -12.97
N ASN A 727 10.11 3.47 -13.98
CA ASN A 727 8.94 2.99 -14.73
C ASN A 727 9.26 2.00 -15.87
N SER A 728 10.53 1.80 -16.22
CA SER A 728 10.98 0.76 -17.17
C SER A 728 10.78 -0.65 -16.61
N ASN A 729 10.97 -0.81 -15.30
CA ASN A 729 10.94 -2.09 -14.61
C ASN A 729 9.82 -2.21 -13.56
N SER A 730 9.03 -1.16 -13.33
CA SER A 730 7.93 -1.18 -12.37
C SER A 730 6.76 -0.27 -12.74
N SER A 731 5.62 -0.45 -12.07
CA SER A 731 4.44 0.42 -12.19
C SER A 731 4.46 1.61 -11.22
N CYS A 732 5.63 1.96 -10.65
CA CYS A 732 5.80 2.93 -9.57
C CYS A 732 5.14 4.28 -9.86
N ILE A 733 4.35 4.78 -8.90
CA ILE A 733 3.68 6.08 -8.97
C ILE A 733 4.47 7.20 -8.27
N GLY A 734 5.66 6.91 -7.73
CA GLY A 734 6.52 7.89 -7.09
C GLY A 734 5.93 8.50 -5.80
N CYS A 735 5.15 7.76 -5.02
CA CYS A 735 4.60 8.27 -3.76
C CYS A 735 5.67 8.41 -2.67
N GLY A 736 6.79 7.68 -2.74
CA GLY A 736 7.94 7.87 -1.85
C GLY A 736 7.80 7.32 -0.43
N ILE A 737 6.66 6.72 -0.06
CA ILE A 737 6.51 6.13 1.29
C ILE A 737 7.54 5.02 1.55
N CYS A 738 7.92 4.25 0.52
CA CYS A 738 8.98 3.25 0.65
C CYS A 738 10.34 3.84 1.04
N VAL A 739 10.63 5.08 0.65
CA VAL A 739 11.80 5.85 1.07
C VAL A 739 11.60 6.28 2.52
N THR A 740 10.46 6.91 2.83
CA THR A 740 10.11 7.42 4.16
C THR A 740 10.13 6.34 5.26
N VAL A 741 9.72 5.10 4.95
CA VAL A 741 9.65 3.99 5.92
C VAL A 741 10.90 3.13 5.98
N CYS A 742 11.93 3.42 5.17
CA CYS A 742 13.14 2.62 5.15
C CYS A 742 13.95 2.89 6.43
N PRO A 743 14.10 1.92 7.36
CA PRO A 743 14.79 2.18 8.62
C PRO A 743 16.30 2.36 8.48
N MET A 744 16.87 2.03 7.31
CA MET A 744 18.30 2.07 7.03
C MET A 744 18.66 3.16 6.01
N ASP A 745 17.71 4.03 5.65
CA ASP A 745 17.86 5.04 4.59
C ASP A 745 18.40 4.44 3.27
N THR A 746 18.05 3.19 2.97
CA THR A 746 18.57 2.47 1.79
C THR A 746 18.10 3.08 0.48
N LEU A 747 16.88 3.63 0.47
CA LEU A 747 16.21 4.10 -0.74
C LEU A 747 16.23 5.62 -0.80
N SER A 748 16.46 6.20 -1.97
CA SER A 748 16.45 7.66 -2.14
C SER A 748 16.04 8.10 -3.55
N PHE A 749 15.49 9.30 -3.68
CA PHE A 749 15.22 9.93 -4.98
C PHE A 749 16.45 10.61 -5.61
N VAL A 750 17.53 10.76 -4.82
CA VAL A 750 18.79 11.37 -5.25
C VAL A 750 19.82 10.27 -5.33
N LYS A 751 20.60 10.24 -6.41
CA LYS A 751 21.64 9.23 -6.57
C LYS A 751 22.59 9.30 -5.37
N PRO A 752 22.75 8.21 -4.60
CA PRO A 752 23.68 8.22 -3.48
C PRO A 752 25.08 8.48 -4.01
N GLN A 753 25.82 9.35 -3.32
CA GLN A 753 27.27 9.39 -3.48
C GLN A 753 27.76 8.08 -2.87
N LEU A 754 28.36 7.22 -3.68
CA LEU A 754 29.05 6.04 -3.16
C LEU A 754 30.26 6.59 -2.39
N GLU A 755 30.14 6.71 -1.08
CA GLU A 755 31.32 6.79 -0.24
C GLU A 755 32.01 5.44 -0.40
N ASP A 756 33.23 5.48 -0.92
CA ASP A 756 34.10 4.32 -1.05
C ASP A 756 34.47 3.92 0.39
N HIS A 757 33.61 3.14 1.05
CA HIS A 757 33.97 2.44 2.28
C HIS A 757 35.00 1.39 1.89
N THR A 758 36.23 1.86 1.69
CA THR A 758 37.42 1.04 1.79
C THR A 758 37.28 0.28 3.09
N ILE A 759 37.19 -1.05 2.98
CA ILE A 759 37.28 -1.96 4.10
C ILE A 759 38.64 -1.66 4.75
N ILE A 760 38.65 -0.85 5.81
CA ILE A 760 39.86 -0.65 6.60
C ILE A 760 40.07 -2.00 7.31
N PRO A 761 41.14 -2.73 7.01
CA PRO A 761 41.45 -3.95 7.74
C PRO A 761 41.61 -3.61 9.24
N PRO A 762 41.28 -4.53 10.18
CA PRO A 762 41.15 -4.23 11.60
C PRO A 762 42.39 -3.68 12.34
N ASN A 763 43.51 -3.49 11.65
CA ASN A 763 44.82 -3.21 12.25
C ASN A 763 45.30 -1.77 12.14
N GLU A 764 44.53 -0.83 11.60
CA GLU A 764 44.94 0.59 11.54
C GLU A 764 43.84 1.51 12.09
N ILE A 765 43.77 1.58 13.42
CA ILE A 765 43.14 2.70 14.13
C ILE A 765 44.26 3.61 14.60
N HIS A 766 44.55 4.67 13.85
CA HIS A 766 45.32 5.81 14.34
C HIS A 766 44.36 6.95 14.71
N GLU A 767 44.71 7.63 15.79
CA GLU A 767 43.94 8.64 16.53
C GLU A 767 43.19 9.68 15.66
N GLU A 768 41.96 9.95 16.08
CA GLU A 768 41.04 10.95 15.52
C GLU A 768 41.67 12.36 15.48
N GLN A 769 41.47 13.08 14.37
CA GLN A 769 41.61 14.53 14.29
C GLN A 769 40.22 15.17 14.14
N PRO A 770 39.93 16.29 14.83
CA PRO A 770 38.59 16.85 14.91
C PRO A 770 38.21 17.61 13.63
N ILE A 771 37.05 17.29 13.06
CA ILE A 771 36.47 17.96 11.90
C ILE A 771 35.92 19.33 12.34
N THR A 772 36.57 20.40 11.89
CA THR A 772 36.07 21.78 11.99
C THR A 772 34.99 22.04 10.93
N PHE A 773 33.79 22.42 11.37
CA PHE A 773 32.73 22.93 10.48
C PHE A 773 32.98 24.41 10.17
N ALA A 774 33.07 24.77 8.88
CA ALA A 774 33.04 26.16 8.42
C ALA A 774 31.69 26.47 7.76
N SER A 775 31.02 27.46 8.36
CA SER A 775 29.86 28.30 7.96
C SER A 775 29.00 27.91 6.76
#